data_AF-A0A4R9WAG2-F1
#
_entry.id   AF-A0A4R9WAG2-F1
#
_cell.length_a   1.000
_cell.length_b   1.000
_cell.length_c   1.000
_cell.angle_alpha   90.00
_cell.angle_beta   90.00
_cell.angle_gamma   90.00
#
_symmetry.space_group_name_H-M   'P 1'
#
loop_
_entity.id
_entity.type
_entity.pdbx_description
1 polymer ?
#
loop_
_entity_poly.entity_id
_entity_poly.type
_entity_poly.pdbx_seq_one_letter_code
_entity_poly.pdbx_strand_id
1 'polypeptide(L)'
;MTTNVAPASFFRASAIAASGVPWVADGFHLRVKLNPWIGFPLHSFAAWRLEVFETEGPTVQWRDQWGKALTMPFDLERVGGYAEAAVYGVPADEPYIWIEIDAQDRGLRIDLLDGHVGASGGARIVASRSRGPFRFGHTSIMRLRAKGAGAINGISAMSQARLAIREFIERKPDLTFGLPLPRNDWFVPDPNLDPLDAARQRLEVAAPTRLSPPDNPKGELPDDTDPGEETRRILERIAPEFVDPWLRQGWADRGRAPTHALLGDTTTTPTNQRLEARAPVTPSLLTMAIDPQIARYLGLSATIPFGEAKPPEPANTWIIGARWAVQLKRVIRSASNPFGVPVTLGDLLKGSLAPAGWLDGIMGGYFPEADDIIADLPNRPEEGHGPWTHLPLLAVAVAAGDAPPDPPDPFRLASAGAGGWNPQADPANPGSGTWRQVISLGTSPARGMVGFARTKPDGPLPLHRLEPPAGEGFVSRALPIVPNWASNNQRLVEDRNVPTDPNGASWTIWQSDEFGQWSAGAPFSQNLPPRPKPPEPVVEASYRAKPEDGSVGQRIPGTFRLKIDIPDLARTEPGGLPVAGLRLNVDGVDLPEKAAVPGGSVIVDAEPKPFGVGEQRDVPIVVTFVDAGGGLSAARLMSCAAYDARAPKAIPTSPVVIWSSQSDATGQAELALKWPPREGASRYRIYLGDARRLAGALGAPLAESPIRAAQAKPIHLASAQLKNKVVFTYLGEASGSTAPDGLVHFSTRIPGGLRSVQFIRVVPVSAGHAEPAFGACGLVPVAVPTVDRPPPPLLDARTEPAVGLTLTIRARGLRPDLLAAAPGGSPEFRLRRTKRDIDRRFAPVWTAGQLAGPDADGSWTGTVEVPPDKLVPFVELFWYAEVRYPPEPAVPPGEAPLPADGGVGPLWGAIGDVSEGLWSEPSLAAQSRLVPPDAPDAPPEPAITREADGSVKITIAELSGFQAGPVPYKLEVYRRDPGLVMARLDAIDIVAAELTWTDAAPVPPGAIYDLAVVDPIGRRGPTTSSQ
;
A
#
# COMPACT_ATOMS: atom_id res chain seq x y z
N MET A 1 -35.35 -14.23 74.02
CA MET A 1 -34.00 -14.40 73.42
C MET A 1 -34.07 -13.70 72.09
N THR A 2 -33.23 -12.70 71.85
CA THR A 2 -33.25 -11.92 70.60
C THR A 2 -32.66 -12.75 69.46
N THR A 3 -33.31 -12.74 68.30
CA THR A 3 -32.80 -13.29 67.04
C THR A 3 -31.72 -12.35 66.52
N ASN A 4 -30.47 -12.54 66.93
CA ASN A 4 -29.36 -11.78 66.34
C ASN A 4 -29.11 -12.31 64.92
N VAL A 5 -29.79 -11.71 63.96
CA VAL A 5 -29.64 -11.97 62.51
C VAL A 5 -28.41 -11.22 62.01
N ALA A 6 -27.73 -11.79 61.02
CA ALA A 6 -26.58 -11.15 60.40
C ALA A 6 -26.98 -9.87 59.66
N PRO A 7 -26.13 -8.83 59.61
CA PRO A 7 -26.39 -7.68 58.78
C PRO A 7 -26.60 -8.12 57.33
N ALA A 8 -27.67 -7.61 56.71
CA ALA A 8 -28.06 -7.95 55.34
C ALA A 8 -26.97 -7.66 54.29
N SER A 9 -25.99 -6.82 54.61
CA SER A 9 -24.84 -6.53 53.77
C SER A 9 -23.84 -7.69 53.69
N PHE A 10 -23.89 -8.65 54.61
CA PHE A 10 -23.02 -9.83 54.68
C PHE A 10 -23.75 -11.11 54.31
N PHE A 11 -24.87 -11.38 54.97
CA PHE A 11 -25.70 -12.55 54.75
C PHE A 11 -27.16 -12.12 54.76
N ARG A 12 -27.81 -12.23 53.60
CA ARG A 12 -29.23 -11.92 53.43
C ARG A 12 -29.95 -13.12 52.89
N ALA A 13 -31.18 -13.33 53.34
CA ALA A 13 -32.12 -14.23 52.72
C ALA A 13 -33.33 -13.45 52.17
N SER A 14 -33.83 -13.90 51.04
CA SER A 14 -35.06 -13.43 50.41
C SER A 14 -35.94 -14.64 50.10
N ALA A 15 -37.25 -14.46 50.12
CA ALA A 15 -38.19 -15.49 49.68
C ALA A 15 -39.32 -14.88 48.84
N ILE A 16 -39.81 -15.64 47.86
CA ILE A 16 -41.06 -15.35 47.15
C ILE A 16 -41.94 -16.60 47.11
N ALA A 17 -43.25 -16.39 47.08
CA ALA A 17 -44.19 -17.39 46.64
C ALA A 17 -44.43 -17.14 45.14
N ALA A 18 -44.17 -18.13 44.31
CA ALA A 18 -44.43 -18.06 42.88
C ALA A 18 -45.59 -19.00 42.57
N SER A 19 -46.70 -18.46 42.07
CA SER A 19 -47.86 -19.22 41.61
C SER A 19 -48.25 -18.69 40.24
N GLY A 20 -48.24 -19.54 39.21
CA GLY A 20 -48.58 -19.17 37.84
C GLY A 20 -47.58 -18.19 37.20
N VAL A 21 -46.32 -18.19 37.64
CA VAL A 21 -45.27 -17.32 37.09
C VAL A 21 -44.61 -18.01 35.88
N PRO A 22 -44.61 -17.41 34.68
CA PRO A 22 -44.09 -18.09 33.48
C PRO A 22 -42.60 -18.44 33.50
N TRP A 23 -41.79 -17.73 34.29
CA TRP A 23 -40.32 -17.86 34.29
C TRP A 23 -39.78 -18.62 35.51
N VAL A 24 -40.65 -18.95 36.46
CA VAL A 24 -40.30 -19.47 37.78
C VAL A 24 -41.30 -20.57 38.14
N ALA A 25 -40.83 -21.77 38.49
CA ALA A 25 -41.70 -22.88 38.88
C ALA A 25 -42.60 -22.53 40.07
N ASP A 26 -43.74 -23.21 40.21
CA ASP A 26 -44.65 -22.95 41.33
C ASP A 26 -44.05 -23.43 42.66
N GLY A 27 -44.18 -22.62 43.71
CA GLY A 27 -43.71 -22.92 45.07
C GLY A 27 -43.08 -21.73 45.78
N PHE A 28 -42.50 -22.00 46.95
CA PHE A 28 -41.72 -21.03 47.71
C PHE A 28 -40.25 -21.09 47.29
N HIS A 29 -39.73 -19.99 46.73
CA HIS A 29 -38.34 -19.88 46.33
C HIS A 29 -37.55 -19.14 47.39
N LEU A 30 -36.51 -19.77 47.92
CA LEU A 30 -35.56 -19.18 48.85
C LEU A 30 -34.30 -18.79 48.10
N ARG A 31 -33.75 -17.62 48.42
CA ARG A 31 -32.51 -17.10 47.84
C ARG A 31 -31.64 -16.55 48.96
N VAL A 32 -30.40 -17.03 49.05
CA VAL A 32 -29.38 -16.45 49.92
C VAL A 32 -28.42 -15.59 49.10
N LYS A 33 -28.01 -14.46 49.68
CA LYS A 33 -27.02 -13.57 49.12
C LYS A 33 -25.87 -13.41 50.11
N LEU A 34 -24.68 -13.71 49.62
CA LEU A 34 -23.44 -13.68 50.39
C LEU A 34 -22.58 -12.52 49.93
N ASN A 35 -21.89 -11.90 50.87
CA ASN A 35 -20.86 -10.93 50.56
C ASN A 35 -19.51 -11.64 50.31
N PRO A 36 -18.76 -11.27 49.25
CA PRO A 36 -17.44 -11.84 49.00
C PRO A 36 -16.44 -11.69 50.16
N TRP A 37 -16.67 -10.78 51.11
CA TRP A 37 -15.84 -10.60 52.29
C TRP A 37 -15.90 -11.78 53.27
N ILE A 38 -17.05 -12.46 53.38
CA ILE A 38 -17.23 -13.66 54.22
C ILE A 38 -17.22 -14.96 53.39
N GLY A 39 -17.57 -14.89 52.11
CA GLY A 39 -17.58 -16.04 51.21
C GLY A 39 -18.65 -17.08 51.51
N PHE A 40 -18.40 -18.32 51.09
CA PHE A 40 -19.28 -19.47 51.30
C PHE A 40 -19.12 -20.04 52.71
N PRO A 41 -20.19 -20.63 53.29
CA PRO A 41 -20.12 -21.27 54.60
C PRO A 41 -19.27 -22.55 54.58
N LEU A 42 -18.90 -23.02 55.78
CA LEU A 42 -18.18 -24.26 56.04
C LEU A 42 -19.03 -25.52 55.82
N HIS A 43 -20.35 -25.37 55.70
CA HIS A 43 -21.25 -26.48 55.42
C HIS A 43 -22.53 -25.99 54.73
N SER A 44 -23.39 -26.90 54.26
CA SER A 44 -24.70 -26.58 53.65
C SER A 44 -25.59 -25.70 54.53
N PHE A 45 -26.38 -24.81 53.95
CA PHE A 45 -27.39 -24.03 54.68
C PHE A 45 -28.48 -24.95 55.24
N ALA A 46 -28.97 -24.61 56.43
CA ALA A 46 -30.14 -25.23 57.03
C ALA A 46 -31.26 -24.20 57.13
N ALA A 47 -32.47 -24.56 56.70
CA ALA A 47 -33.64 -23.68 56.70
C ALA A 47 -34.79 -24.27 57.54
N TRP A 48 -35.40 -23.43 58.37
CA TRP A 48 -36.56 -23.76 59.20
C TRP A 48 -37.71 -22.79 58.94
N ARG A 49 -38.86 -23.30 58.53
CA ARG A 49 -40.13 -22.57 58.42
C ARG A 49 -40.75 -22.38 59.80
N LEU A 50 -41.09 -21.14 60.14
CA LEU A 50 -41.72 -20.77 61.42
C LEU A 50 -43.25 -20.80 61.33
N GLU A 51 -43.91 -20.98 62.47
CA GLU A 51 -45.38 -21.01 62.59
C GLU A 51 -45.97 -19.76 63.27
N VAL A 52 -45.13 -18.85 63.78
CA VAL A 52 -45.59 -17.64 64.44
C VAL A 52 -45.89 -16.53 63.43
N PHE A 53 -47.14 -16.07 63.43
CA PHE A 53 -47.57 -14.87 62.73
C PHE A 53 -48.36 -13.94 63.67
N GLU A 54 -47.67 -12.96 64.23
CA GLU A 54 -48.28 -11.86 65.00
C GLU A 54 -48.03 -10.53 64.29
N THR A 55 -49.08 -9.74 64.12
CA THR A 55 -48.99 -8.42 63.49
C THR A 55 -49.15 -7.30 64.51
N GLU A 56 -48.53 -6.17 64.22
CA GLU A 56 -48.61 -4.92 64.98
C GLU A 56 -48.76 -3.73 64.02
N GLY A 57 -49.20 -2.58 64.55
CA GLY A 57 -49.30 -1.34 63.79
C GLY A 57 -47.96 -0.60 63.77
N PRO A 58 -47.21 -0.57 62.65
CA PRO A 58 -45.92 0.11 62.60
C PRO A 58 -46.10 1.63 62.64
N THR A 59 -45.09 2.34 63.16
CA THR A 59 -45.04 3.81 63.03
C THR A 59 -44.54 4.16 61.64
N VAL A 60 -45.43 4.65 60.77
CA VAL A 60 -45.10 5.01 59.39
C VAL A 60 -45.43 6.49 59.15
N GLN A 61 -44.48 7.24 58.59
CA GLN A 61 -44.73 8.61 58.13
C GLN A 61 -44.79 8.65 56.60
N TRP A 62 -45.99 8.90 56.08
CA TRP A 62 -46.21 9.14 54.66
C TRP A 62 -45.94 10.61 54.33
N ARG A 63 -45.39 10.86 53.13
CA ARG A 63 -45.15 12.20 52.58
C ARG A 63 -45.56 12.23 51.11
N ASP A 64 -46.14 13.32 50.66
CA ASP A 64 -46.42 13.53 49.23
C ASP A 64 -45.14 13.89 48.44
N GLN A 65 -45.31 14.14 47.13
CA GLN A 65 -44.19 14.52 46.25
C GLN A 65 -43.50 15.84 46.62
N TRP A 66 -44.14 16.70 47.41
CA TRP A 66 -43.58 17.96 47.90
C TRP A 66 -42.99 17.82 49.32
N GLY A 67 -43.00 16.61 49.88
CA GLY A 67 -42.45 16.30 51.21
C GLY A 67 -43.40 16.60 52.37
N LYS A 68 -44.66 16.99 52.11
CA LYS A 68 -45.65 17.27 53.15
C LYS A 68 -46.15 15.97 53.77
N ALA A 69 -46.16 15.91 55.10
CA ALA A 69 -46.61 14.73 55.82
C ALA A 69 -48.12 14.47 55.61
N LEU A 70 -48.47 13.21 55.42
CA LEU A 70 -49.83 12.71 55.24
C LEU A 70 -50.23 11.86 56.46
N THR A 71 -51.48 12.01 56.90
CA THR A 71 -52.06 11.21 57.99
C THR A 71 -53.00 10.18 57.41
N MET A 72 -52.88 8.91 57.80
CA MET A 72 -53.79 7.85 57.36
C MET A 72 -55.16 7.99 58.08
N PRO A 73 -56.30 7.76 57.39
CA PRO A 73 -56.41 7.41 55.97
C PRO A 73 -56.24 8.62 55.03
N PHE A 74 -55.68 8.42 53.83
CA PHE A 74 -55.61 9.46 52.80
C PHE A 74 -55.87 8.92 51.39
N ASP A 75 -56.43 9.78 50.52
CA ASP A 75 -56.66 9.50 49.10
C ASP A 75 -55.46 9.97 48.27
N LEU A 76 -54.87 9.06 47.50
CA LEU A 76 -53.66 9.30 46.73
C LEU A 76 -53.90 10.32 45.61
N GLU A 77 -55.08 10.34 44.98
CA GLU A 77 -55.42 11.26 43.90
C GLU A 77 -55.49 12.71 44.41
N ARG A 78 -56.00 12.89 45.63
CA ARG A 78 -56.09 14.22 46.26
C ARG A 78 -54.74 14.81 46.65
N VAL A 79 -53.70 13.98 46.77
CA VAL A 79 -52.34 14.40 47.11
C VAL A 79 -51.38 14.36 45.90
N GLY A 80 -51.92 14.25 44.69
CA GLY A 80 -51.14 14.31 43.45
C GLY A 80 -50.68 12.97 42.89
N GLY A 81 -51.29 11.85 43.31
CA GLY A 81 -51.03 10.51 42.78
C GLY A 81 -49.72 9.87 43.25
N TYR A 82 -49.07 10.44 44.26
CA TYR A 82 -47.78 9.99 44.79
C TYR A 82 -47.71 10.15 46.31
N ALA A 83 -47.21 9.12 47.00
CA ALA A 83 -46.79 9.22 48.38
C ALA A 83 -45.60 8.29 48.66
N GLU A 84 -44.72 8.69 49.56
CA GLU A 84 -43.60 7.87 50.03
C GLU A 84 -43.68 7.75 51.56
N ALA A 85 -43.49 6.53 52.06
CA ALA A 85 -43.51 6.22 53.48
C ALA A 85 -42.11 5.84 53.96
N ALA A 86 -41.73 6.38 55.11
CA ALA A 86 -40.61 5.88 55.90
C ALA A 86 -41.15 5.22 57.17
N VAL A 87 -40.62 4.06 57.51
CA VAL A 87 -41.00 3.28 58.69
C VAL A 87 -40.04 3.65 59.83
N TYR A 88 -40.58 4.05 60.97
CA TYR A 88 -39.85 4.56 62.14
C TYR A 88 -40.09 3.69 63.37
N GLY A 89 -39.26 3.90 64.41
CA GLY A 89 -39.43 3.27 65.72
C GLY A 89 -38.89 1.84 65.80
N VAL A 90 -38.11 1.42 64.81
CA VAL A 90 -37.58 0.06 64.72
C VAL A 90 -36.08 0.06 65.05
N PRO A 91 -35.65 -0.64 66.11
CA PRO A 91 -34.23 -0.88 66.35
C PRO A 91 -33.59 -1.55 65.13
N ALA A 92 -32.34 -1.19 64.80
CA ALA A 92 -31.65 -1.73 63.63
C ALA A 92 -31.45 -3.26 63.68
N ASP A 93 -31.50 -3.83 64.89
CA ASP A 93 -31.41 -5.23 65.24
C ASP A 93 -32.76 -5.97 65.20
N GLU A 94 -33.89 -5.26 65.14
CA GLU A 94 -35.24 -5.87 65.13
C GLU A 94 -36.15 -5.31 64.01
N PRO A 95 -35.71 -5.34 62.72
CA PRO A 95 -36.44 -4.73 61.62
C PRO A 95 -37.83 -5.33 61.40
N TYR A 96 -38.74 -4.57 60.77
CA TYR A 96 -39.95 -5.14 60.16
C TYR A 96 -39.56 -6.04 58.99
N ILE A 97 -40.06 -7.27 59.00
CA ILE A 97 -39.74 -8.30 58.00
C ILE A 97 -40.93 -8.64 57.09
N TRP A 98 -42.12 -8.20 57.47
CA TRP A 98 -43.34 -8.29 56.67
C TRP A 98 -44.22 -7.07 56.90
N ILE A 99 -44.94 -6.63 55.86
CA ILE A 99 -45.89 -5.52 55.92
C ILE A 99 -47.07 -5.77 54.97
N GLU A 100 -48.28 -5.38 55.40
CA GLU A 100 -49.50 -5.34 54.62
C GLU A 100 -50.09 -3.93 54.69
N ILE A 101 -50.50 -3.44 53.53
CA ILE A 101 -51.12 -2.12 53.40
C ILE A 101 -52.59 -2.34 53.08
N ASP A 102 -53.45 -1.92 54.00
CA ASP A 102 -54.88 -1.85 53.75
C ASP A 102 -55.14 -0.62 52.87
N ALA A 103 -55.57 -0.88 51.64
CA ALA A 103 -55.82 0.17 50.67
C ALA A 103 -56.99 -0.18 49.76
N GLN A 104 -57.74 0.87 49.39
CA GLN A 104 -58.72 0.80 48.32
C GLN A 104 -57.99 0.95 46.98
N ASP A 105 -57.93 -0.13 46.21
CA ASP A 105 -57.31 -0.18 44.89
C ASP A 105 -58.24 0.42 43.81
N ARG A 106 -57.79 1.49 43.14
CA ARG A 106 -58.42 2.06 41.94
C ARG A 106 -57.40 2.22 40.81
N GLY A 107 -56.38 1.37 40.77
CA GLY A 107 -55.14 1.57 40.00
C GLY A 107 -53.98 2.00 40.90
N LEU A 108 -53.95 1.46 42.12
CA LEU A 108 -52.91 1.75 43.10
C LEU A 108 -51.72 0.82 42.85
N ARG A 109 -50.51 1.39 42.89
CA ARG A 109 -49.27 0.64 42.90
C ARG A 109 -48.46 0.97 44.13
N ILE A 110 -48.02 -0.06 44.85
CA ILE A 110 -47.06 0.06 45.94
C ILE A 110 -45.72 -0.56 45.51
N ASP A 111 -44.64 0.17 45.73
CA ASP A 111 -43.27 -0.30 45.62
C ASP A 111 -42.63 -0.42 47.00
N LEU A 112 -41.99 -1.55 47.29
CA LEU A 112 -41.03 -1.69 48.38
C LEU A 112 -39.68 -1.13 47.92
N LEU A 113 -39.12 -0.18 48.65
CA LEU A 113 -37.85 0.46 48.33
C LEU A 113 -36.73 -0.09 49.23
N ASP A 114 -35.52 -0.15 48.68
CA ASP A 114 -34.31 -0.41 49.47
C ASP A 114 -34.11 0.71 50.50
N GLY A 115 -33.65 0.32 51.70
CA GLY A 115 -33.38 1.25 52.80
C GLY A 115 -32.22 2.21 52.48
N HIS A 116 -31.31 1.82 51.59
CA HIS A 116 -30.20 2.66 51.17
C HIS A 116 -30.56 3.49 49.92
N VAL A 117 -30.45 4.82 50.01
CA VAL A 117 -30.47 5.69 48.83
C VAL A 117 -29.09 5.63 48.19
N GLY A 118 -29.01 5.11 46.97
CA GLY A 118 -27.74 5.06 46.24
C GLY A 118 -27.20 6.47 45.95
N ALA A 119 -25.89 6.58 45.68
CA ALA A 119 -25.22 7.84 45.33
C ALA A 119 -25.83 8.58 44.11
N SER A 120 -26.64 7.88 43.32
CA SER A 120 -27.37 8.40 42.15
C SER A 120 -28.72 9.07 42.48
N GLY A 121 -29.14 9.09 43.75
CA GLY A 121 -30.38 9.73 44.21
C GLY A 121 -31.67 8.94 43.96
N GLY A 122 -31.65 7.89 43.11
CA GLY A 122 -32.80 7.02 42.87
C GLY A 122 -32.93 5.90 43.91
N ALA A 123 -34.11 5.75 44.53
CA ALA A 123 -34.39 4.61 45.40
C ALA A 123 -34.55 3.31 44.59
N ARG A 124 -33.75 2.27 44.90
CA ARG A 124 -33.89 0.95 44.30
C ARG A 124 -35.22 0.34 44.71
N ILE A 125 -35.97 -0.17 43.73
CA ILE A 125 -37.19 -0.92 44.00
C ILE A 125 -36.82 -2.39 44.22
N VAL A 126 -37.23 -2.95 45.35
CA VAL A 126 -37.04 -4.37 45.65
C VAL A 126 -38.18 -5.20 45.07
N ALA A 127 -39.42 -4.79 45.34
CA ALA A 127 -40.62 -5.47 44.88
C ALA A 127 -41.72 -4.44 44.57
N SER A 128 -42.65 -4.80 43.70
CA SER A 128 -43.80 -3.96 43.33
C SER A 128 -45.08 -4.79 43.39
N ARG A 129 -46.20 -4.15 43.72
CA ARG A 129 -47.54 -4.71 43.57
C ARG A 129 -48.48 -3.65 43.02
N SER A 130 -49.17 -3.97 41.93
CA SER A 130 -50.17 -3.14 41.26
C SER A 130 -51.60 -3.62 41.50
N ARG A 131 -51.76 -4.69 42.29
CA ARG A 131 -53.04 -5.27 42.69
C ARG A 131 -52.94 -5.80 44.12
N GLY A 132 -54.06 -5.76 44.83
CA GLY A 132 -54.18 -6.34 46.16
C GLY A 132 -54.06 -7.88 46.17
N PRO A 133 -53.69 -8.49 47.32
CA PRO A 133 -53.33 -7.82 48.58
C PRO A 133 -51.92 -7.20 48.54
N PHE A 134 -51.76 -5.98 49.07
CA PHE A 134 -50.49 -5.23 49.05
C PHE A 134 -49.56 -5.67 50.19
N ARG A 135 -49.05 -6.90 50.09
CA ARG A 135 -48.17 -7.52 51.09
C ARG A 135 -46.72 -7.63 50.61
N PHE A 136 -45.77 -7.34 51.48
CA PHE A 136 -44.34 -7.48 51.16
C PHE A 136 -43.60 -8.20 52.28
N GLY A 137 -42.67 -9.07 51.89
CA GLY A 137 -41.71 -9.72 52.80
C GLY A 137 -40.29 -9.34 52.39
N HIS A 138 -39.45 -9.02 53.36
CA HIS A 138 -38.03 -8.71 53.15
C HIS A 138 -37.28 -8.83 54.48
N THR A 139 -35.99 -9.14 54.45
CA THR A 139 -35.08 -9.02 55.62
C THR A 139 -35.16 -7.67 56.39
N SER A 140 -35.53 -6.56 55.76
CA SER A 140 -35.73 -5.28 56.44
C SER A 140 -36.59 -4.34 55.58
N ILE A 141 -37.74 -3.93 56.11
CA ILE A 141 -38.71 -3.06 55.45
C ILE A 141 -38.63 -1.67 56.08
N MET A 142 -38.04 -0.73 55.34
CA MET A 142 -37.78 0.63 55.83
C MET A 142 -38.55 1.70 55.06
N ARG A 143 -38.83 1.46 53.76
CA ARG A 143 -39.40 2.47 52.86
C ARG A 143 -40.41 1.86 51.89
N LEU A 144 -41.51 2.58 51.69
CA LEU A 144 -42.59 2.23 50.76
C LEU A 144 -42.89 3.41 49.86
N ARG A 145 -43.40 3.15 48.66
CA ARG A 145 -43.85 4.21 47.74
C ARG A 145 -45.16 3.83 47.07
N ALA A 146 -46.15 4.69 47.20
CA ALA A 146 -47.45 4.57 46.56
C ALA A 146 -47.55 5.48 45.33
N LYS A 147 -48.10 4.96 44.24
CA LYS A 147 -48.35 5.68 42.98
C LYS A 147 -49.71 5.30 42.39
N GLY A 148 -50.29 6.20 41.61
CA GLY A 148 -51.54 5.94 40.89
C GLY A 148 -52.77 6.46 41.62
N ALA A 149 -53.83 5.67 41.65
CA ALA A 149 -55.14 6.07 42.20
C ALA A 149 -55.67 5.06 43.23
N GLY A 150 -56.17 5.56 44.36
CA GLY A 150 -56.65 4.75 45.47
C GLY A 150 -56.54 5.47 46.83
N ALA A 151 -56.94 4.81 47.91
CA ALA A 151 -56.82 5.33 49.27
C ALA A 151 -56.03 4.36 50.16
N ILE A 152 -55.13 4.89 50.99
CA ILE A 152 -54.39 4.12 51.99
C ILE A 152 -55.10 4.29 53.33
N ASN A 153 -55.60 3.19 53.88
CA ASN A 153 -56.44 3.17 55.09
C ASN A 153 -55.65 2.82 56.35
N GLY A 154 -54.71 1.89 56.24
CA GLY A 154 -53.94 1.39 57.37
C GLY A 154 -52.77 0.52 56.95
N ILE A 155 -51.94 0.16 57.94
CA ILE A 155 -50.78 -0.70 57.75
C ILE A 155 -50.69 -1.67 58.93
N SER A 156 -50.43 -2.93 58.62
CA SER A 156 -50.08 -3.98 59.59
C SER A 156 -48.68 -4.51 59.25
N ALA A 157 -47.85 -4.79 60.24
CA ALA A 157 -46.50 -5.30 60.01
C ALA A 157 -46.11 -6.35 61.06
N MET A 158 -45.06 -7.13 60.77
CA MET A 158 -44.48 -8.10 61.70
C MET A 158 -42.99 -7.81 61.85
N SER A 159 -42.54 -7.59 63.10
CA SER A 159 -41.14 -7.33 63.44
C SER A 159 -40.37 -8.62 63.70
N GLN A 160 -39.06 -8.60 63.43
CA GLN A 160 -38.17 -9.72 63.69
C GLN A 160 -38.15 -10.15 65.17
N ALA A 161 -38.43 -9.22 66.10
CA ALA A 161 -38.53 -9.46 67.53
C ALA A 161 -39.60 -10.51 67.90
N ARG A 162 -40.62 -10.69 67.05
CA ARG A 162 -41.73 -11.63 67.25
C ARG A 162 -41.36 -13.07 66.88
N LEU A 163 -40.20 -13.30 66.28
CA LEU A 163 -39.76 -14.64 65.91
C LEU A 163 -39.35 -15.43 67.16
N ALA A 164 -40.15 -16.42 67.53
CA ALA A 164 -39.89 -17.29 68.67
C ALA A 164 -38.84 -18.37 68.33
N ILE A 165 -37.56 -18.11 68.61
CA ILE A 165 -36.46 -19.05 68.33
C ILE A 165 -36.67 -20.44 68.91
N ARG A 166 -37.32 -20.53 70.09
CA ARG A 166 -37.52 -21.80 70.81
C ARG A 166 -38.23 -22.87 69.98
N GLU A 167 -39.05 -22.48 68.99
CA GLU A 167 -39.83 -23.42 68.18
C GLU A 167 -39.00 -24.32 67.26
N PHE A 168 -37.74 -23.97 66.95
CA PHE A 168 -36.91 -24.78 66.05
C PHE A 168 -35.61 -25.29 66.68
N ILE A 169 -35.33 -24.98 67.96
CA ILE A 169 -34.12 -25.45 68.65
C ILE A 169 -34.05 -26.98 68.72
N GLU A 170 -35.20 -27.65 68.76
CA GLU A 170 -35.32 -29.10 68.88
C GLU A 170 -35.77 -29.80 67.57
N ARG A 171 -35.90 -29.03 66.47
CA ARG A 171 -36.43 -29.54 65.20
C ARG A 171 -35.33 -29.67 64.15
N LYS A 172 -35.41 -30.75 63.37
CA LYS A 172 -34.62 -30.87 62.13
C LYS A 172 -34.98 -29.74 61.15
N PRO A 173 -34.01 -29.24 60.36
CA PRO A 173 -34.32 -28.29 59.29
C PRO A 173 -35.31 -28.92 58.31
N ASP A 174 -36.22 -28.10 57.76
CA ASP A 174 -37.19 -28.56 56.77
C ASP A 174 -36.53 -28.80 55.40
N LEU A 175 -35.38 -28.15 55.18
CA LEU A 175 -34.61 -28.18 53.95
C LEU A 175 -33.15 -27.85 54.26
N THR A 176 -32.25 -28.53 53.56
CA THR A 176 -30.83 -28.17 53.47
C THR A 176 -30.40 -27.98 52.03
N PHE A 177 -29.48 -27.05 51.79
CA PHE A 177 -28.98 -26.77 50.45
C PHE A 177 -27.59 -26.14 50.52
N GLY A 178 -26.68 -26.56 49.63
CA GLY A 178 -25.28 -26.16 49.69
C GLY A 178 -24.53 -26.50 48.40
N LEU A 179 -23.23 -26.25 48.40
CA LEU A 179 -22.38 -26.46 47.23
C LEU A 179 -22.41 -27.93 46.77
N PRO A 180 -22.29 -28.19 45.45
CA PRO A 180 -22.22 -29.53 44.89
C PRO A 180 -20.81 -30.12 45.07
N LEU A 181 -20.30 -30.05 46.31
CA LEU A 181 -18.94 -30.48 46.66
C LEU A 181 -19.01 -31.60 47.71
N PRO A 182 -18.20 -32.66 47.55
CA PRO A 182 -17.97 -33.60 48.63
C PRO A 182 -17.22 -32.90 49.78
N ARG A 183 -17.19 -33.57 50.94
CA ARG A 183 -16.41 -33.13 52.10
C ARG A 183 -14.96 -32.86 51.71
N ASN A 184 -14.44 -31.71 52.12
CA ASN A 184 -13.05 -31.31 51.95
C ASN A 184 -12.58 -30.45 53.13
N ASP A 185 -11.39 -29.88 53.05
CA ASP A 185 -10.81 -29.10 54.16
C ASP A 185 -11.59 -27.81 54.49
N TRP A 186 -12.40 -27.27 53.59
CA TRP A 186 -13.11 -26.00 53.78
C TRP A 186 -14.64 -26.11 53.69
N PHE A 187 -15.20 -27.30 53.39
CA PHE A 187 -16.64 -27.49 53.23
C PHE A 187 -17.11 -28.90 53.62
N VAL A 188 -18.27 -28.98 54.27
CA VAL A 188 -18.99 -30.21 54.63
C VAL A 188 -20.40 -30.20 54.03
N PRO A 189 -20.76 -31.15 53.17
CA PRO A 189 -22.11 -31.24 52.63
C PRO A 189 -23.13 -31.74 53.67
N ASP A 190 -24.39 -31.90 53.27
CA ASP A 190 -25.35 -32.63 54.10
C ASP A 190 -24.92 -34.10 54.24
N PRO A 191 -24.83 -34.67 55.46
CA PRO A 191 -24.38 -36.05 55.64
C PRO A 191 -25.35 -37.10 55.08
N ASN A 192 -26.61 -36.73 54.78
CA ASN A 192 -27.64 -37.66 54.33
C ASN A 192 -27.90 -37.62 52.82
N LEU A 193 -27.23 -36.72 52.09
CA LEU A 193 -27.48 -36.50 50.66
C LEU A 193 -26.18 -36.54 49.87
N ASP A 194 -26.21 -37.16 48.69
CA ASP A 194 -25.14 -36.93 47.72
C ASP A 194 -25.18 -35.46 47.25
N PRO A 195 -24.08 -34.69 47.32
CA PRO A 195 -24.10 -33.26 47.04
C PRO A 195 -24.49 -32.92 45.60
N LEU A 196 -24.14 -33.77 44.64
CA LEU A 196 -24.41 -33.55 43.23
C LEU A 196 -25.86 -33.93 42.89
N ASP A 197 -26.36 -35.04 43.44
CA ASP A 197 -27.76 -35.42 43.31
C ASP A 197 -28.68 -34.38 44.01
N ALA A 198 -28.27 -33.85 45.16
CA ALA A 198 -28.98 -32.76 45.81
C ALA A 198 -29.01 -31.49 44.96
N ALA A 199 -27.93 -31.18 44.22
CA ALA A 199 -27.91 -30.07 43.28
C ALA A 199 -28.80 -30.31 42.05
N ARG A 200 -28.82 -31.54 41.53
CA ARG A 200 -29.74 -31.96 40.47
C ARG A 200 -31.19 -31.80 40.91
N GLN A 201 -31.57 -32.33 42.07
CA GLN A 201 -32.93 -32.24 42.58
C GLN A 201 -33.40 -30.79 42.74
N ARG A 202 -32.52 -29.89 43.24
CA ARG A 202 -32.84 -28.45 43.33
C ARG A 202 -33.10 -27.79 41.97
N LEU A 203 -32.42 -28.24 40.92
CA LEU A 203 -32.65 -27.76 39.55
C LEU A 203 -33.96 -28.32 38.99
N GLU A 204 -34.21 -29.61 39.16
CA GLU A 204 -35.43 -30.29 38.67
C GLU A 204 -36.70 -29.70 39.27
N VAL A 205 -36.73 -29.53 40.60
CA VAL A 205 -37.88 -28.97 41.33
C VAL A 205 -38.19 -27.54 40.88
N ALA A 206 -37.19 -26.81 40.37
CA ALA A 206 -37.32 -25.40 40.01
C ALA A 206 -37.10 -25.14 38.51
N ALA A 207 -37.23 -26.18 37.68
CA ALA A 207 -37.08 -26.09 36.25
C ALA A 207 -38.12 -25.09 35.69
N PRO A 208 -37.68 -24.06 34.95
CA PRO A 208 -38.59 -23.03 34.45
C PRO A 208 -39.38 -23.56 33.25
N THR A 209 -40.61 -23.09 33.08
CA THR A 209 -41.45 -23.43 31.92
C THR A 209 -41.14 -22.59 30.68
N ARG A 210 -40.20 -21.65 30.78
CA ARG A 210 -39.72 -20.78 29.71
C ARG A 210 -38.23 -20.49 29.84
N LEU A 211 -37.51 -20.43 28.72
CA LEU A 211 -36.10 -20.03 28.70
C LEU A 211 -35.95 -18.52 28.88
N SER A 212 -35.07 -18.10 29.78
CA SER A 212 -34.82 -16.69 30.04
C SER A 212 -34.51 -15.87 28.77
N PRO A 213 -34.88 -14.58 28.68
CA PRO A 213 -34.61 -13.75 27.50
C PRO A 213 -33.15 -13.74 26.99
N PRO A 214 -32.11 -13.81 27.85
CA PRO A 214 -30.73 -14.02 27.40
C PRO A 214 -30.50 -15.31 26.58
N ASP A 215 -31.24 -16.38 26.88
CA ASP A 215 -31.14 -17.69 26.24
C ASP A 215 -32.09 -17.82 25.03
N ASN A 216 -33.35 -17.41 25.20
CA ASN A 216 -34.35 -17.30 24.14
C ASN A 216 -35.30 -16.12 24.41
N PRO A 217 -35.20 -15.01 23.66
CA PRO A 217 -36.05 -13.84 23.89
C PRO A 217 -37.52 -14.06 23.54
N LYS A 218 -37.87 -15.12 22.79
CA LYS A 218 -39.27 -15.53 22.56
C LYS A 218 -39.87 -16.23 23.78
N GLY A 219 -39.05 -16.70 24.71
CA GLY A 219 -39.48 -17.44 25.90
C GLY A 219 -40.01 -18.84 25.63
N GLU A 220 -39.97 -19.30 24.37
CA GLU A 220 -40.31 -20.67 23.99
C GLU A 220 -39.19 -21.62 24.43
N LEU A 221 -39.55 -22.83 24.86
CA LEU A 221 -38.58 -23.91 24.95
C LEU A 221 -38.25 -24.37 23.52
N PRO A 222 -36.99 -24.67 23.17
CA PRO A 222 -36.67 -25.25 21.88
C PRO A 222 -37.46 -26.56 21.69
N ASP A 223 -38.10 -26.72 20.53
CA ASP A 223 -38.72 -27.98 20.10
C ASP A 223 -39.72 -28.62 21.10
N ASP A 224 -40.64 -27.86 21.72
CA ASP A 224 -41.73 -28.40 22.57
C ASP A 224 -41.28 -29.34 23.72
N THR A 225 -40.05 -29.22 24.21
CA THR A 225 -39.49 -30.20 25.17
C THR A 225 -39.69 -29.87 26.65
N ASP A 226 -39.85 -30.95 27.42
CA ASP A 226 -39.92 -31.11 28.87
C ASP A 226 -39.01 -30.15 29.68
N PRO A 227 -39.50 -29.49 30.76
CA PRO A 227 -38.67 -28.76 31.74
C PRO A 227 -37.38 -29.49 32.19
N GLY A 228 -37.33 -30.82 32.14
CA GLY A 228 -36.13 -31.62 32.38
C GLY A 228 -34.93 -31.33 31.45
N GLU A 229 -35.14 -30.79 30.25
CA GLU A 229 -34.07 -30.40 29.32
C GLU A 229 -33.20 -29.26 29.88
N GLU A 230 -33.79 -28.27 30.56
CA GLU A 230 -33.03 -27.15 31.13
C GLU A 230 -32.13 -27.62 32.29
N THR A 231 -32.65 -28.49 33.14
CA THR A 231 -31.87 -29.15 34.19
C THR A 231 -30.67 -29.88 33.59
N ARG A 232 -30.89 -30.65 32.52
CA ARG A 232 -29.83 -31.38 31.82
C ARG A 232 -28.80 -30.45 31.22
N ARG A 233 -29.23 -29.37 30.56
CA ARG A 233 -28.36 -28.32 30.01
C ARG A 233 -27.41 -27.74 31.07
N ILE A 234 -27.90 -27.55 32.30
CA ILE A 234 -27.08 -27.06 33.42
C ILE A 234 -26.05 -28.11 33.86
N LEU A 235 -26.50 -29.33 34.14
CA LEU A 235 -25.67 -30.36 34.75
C LEU A 235 -24.63 -30.94 33.79
N GLU A 236 -25.00 -31.15 32.52
CA GLU A 236 -24.15 -31.85 31.57
C GLU A 236 -23.17 -30.92 30.84
N ARG A 237 -23.44 -29.61 30.83
CA ARG A 237 -22.65 -28.65 30.06
C ARG A 237 -22.24 -27.41 30.83
N ILE A 238 -23.21 -26.62 31.31
CA ILE A 238 -22.91 -25.30 31.88
C ILE A 238 -22.08 -25.42 33.16
N ALA A 239 -22.47 -26.29 34.08
CA ALA A 239 -21.72 -26.50 35.31
C ALA A 239 -20.30 -27.06 35.03
N PRO A 240 -20.13 -28.17 34.29
CA PRO A 240 -18.80 -28.71 33.97
C PRO A 240 -17.86 -27.76 33.24
N GLU A 241 -18.37 -26.98 32.28
CA GLU A 241 -17.56 -26.08 31.45
C GLU A 241 -17.27 -24.75 32.15
N PHE A 242 -18.23 -24.18 32.89
CA PHE A 242 -18.15 -22.80 33.38
C PHE A 242 -18.10 -22.64 34.89
N VAL A 243 -18.66 -23.55 35.69
CA VAL A 243 -18.80 -23.39 37.15
C VAL A 243 -17.82 -24.30 37.90
N ASP A 244 -17.74 -25.57 37.52
CA ASP A 244 -16.94 -26.60 38.18
C ASP A 244 -15.43 -26.33 38.16
N PRO A 245 -14.83 -25.68 37.14
CA PRO A 245 -13.43 -25.27 37.20
C PRO A 245 -13.16 -24.31 38.37
N TRP A 246 -14.11 -23.41 38.67
CA TRP A 246 -14.00 -22.47 39.79
C TRP A 246 -14.22 -23.14 41.14
N LEU A 247 -15.19 -24.06 41.22
CA LEU A 247 -15.39 -24.87 42.42
C LEU A 247 -14.16 -25.72 42.75
N ARG A 248 -13.59 -26.41 41.75
CA ARG A 248 -12.36 -27.18 41.91
C ARG A 248 -11.20 -26.30 42.37
N GLN A 249 -10.98 -25.16 41.72
CA GLN A 249 -9.89 -24.25 42.09
C GLN A 249 -10.07 -23.64 43.49
N GLY A 250 -11.30 -23.30 43.88
CA GLY A 250 -11.61 -22.65 45.16
C GLY A 250 -11.35 -23.53 46.38
N TRP A 251 -11.52 -24.84 46.24
CA TRP A 251 -11.46 -25.82 47.33
C TRP A 251 -10.35 -26.88 47.16
N ALA A 252 -9.43 -26.71 46.20
CA ALA A 252 -8.34 -27.66 45.96
C ALA A 252 -7.20 -27.59 46.98
N ASP A 253 -6.97 -26.44 47.63
CA ASP A 253 -5.80 -26.19 48.47
C ASP A 253 -6.19 -26.04 49.95
N ARG A 254 -5.74 -26.96 50.81
CA ARG A 254 -5.92 -26.89 52.27
C ARG A 254 -5.37 -25.61 52.88
N GLY A 255 -4.24 -25.12 52.36
CA GLY A 255 -3.52 -23.96 52.88
C GLY A 255 -4.11 -22.61 52.46
N ARG A 256 -5.06 -22.60 51.51
CA ARG A 256 -5.65 -21.37 50.96
C ARG A 256 -7.17 -21.40 51.04
N ALA A 257 -7.74 -20.42 51.72
CA ALA A 257 -9.19 -20.29 51.83
C ALA A 257 -9.85 -19.95 50.47
N PRO A 258 -11.08 -20.42 50.21
CA PRO A 258 -11.82 -20.12 48.97
C PRO A 258 -12.01 -18.61 48.70
N THR A 259 -12.00 -17.78 49.74
CA THR A 259 -12.10 -16.31 49.66
C THR A 259 -10.83 -15.64 49.11
N HIS A 260 -9.70 -16.35 49.11
CA HIS A 260 -8.41 -15.89 48.58
C HIS A 260 -7.94 -16.69 47.35
N ALA A 261 -8.65 -17.76 46.99
CA ALA A 261 -8.36 -18.54 45.80
C ALA A 261 -8.49 -17.69 44.52
N LEU A 262 -7.52 -17.85 43.61
CA LEU A 262 -7.51 -17.24 42.29
C LEU A 262 -7.56 -18.36 41.24
N LEU A 263 -8.38 -18.17 40.21
CA LEU A 263 -8.29 -18.92 38.97
C LEU A 263 -7.56 -18.06 37.96
N GLY A 264 -6.55 -18.61 37.31
CA GLY A 264 -5.81 -17.92 36.27
C GLY A 264 -5.60 -18.79 35.05
N ASP A 265 -5.54 -18.14 33.90
CA ASP A 265 -5.20 -18.78 32.64
C ASP A 265 -4.12 -17.95 31.95
N THR A 266 -3.30 -18.63 31.16
CA THR A 266 -2.26 -17.99 30.37
C THR A 266 -2.46 -18.29 28.91
N THR A 267 -2.59 -17.25 28.10
CA THR A 267 -2.67 -17.35 26.66
C THR A 267 -1.53 -16.57 26.01
N THR A 268 -1.31 -16.77 24.71
CA THR A 268 -0.35 -16.01 23.93
C THR A 268 -1.08 -15.13 22.94
N THR A 269 -0.71 -13.86 22.87
CA THR A 269 -1.20 -12.95 21.82
C THR A 269 -0.78 -13.46 20.43
N PRO A 270 -1.40 -12.97 19.35
CA PRO A 270 -0.91 -13.21 17.98
C PRO A 270 0.55 -12.79 17.76
N THR A 271 1.08 -11.89 18.60
CA THR A 271 2.49 -11.46 18.61
C THR A 271 3.41 -12.33 19.48
N ASN A 272 2.92 -13.49 19.94
CA ASN A 272 3.63 -14.44 20.81
C ASN A 272 3.96 -13.92 22.22
N GLN A 273 3.34 -12.81 22.67
CA GLN A 273 3.47 -12.35 24.05
C GLN A 273 2.55 -13.14 24.98
N ARG A 274 3.09 -13.60 26.12
CA ARG A 274 2.30 -14.26 27.16
C ARG A 274 1.41 -13.25 27.89
N LEU A 275 0.10 -13.47 27.83
CA LEU A 275 -0.89 -12.81 28.64
C LEU A 275 -1.29 -13.74 29.79
N GLU A 276 -1.38 -13.17 30.99
CA GLU A 276 -1.89 -13.86 32.16
C GLU A 276 -3.12 -13.13 32.67
N ALA A 277 -4.24 -13.84 32.75
CA ALA A 277 -5.47 -13.36 33.37
C ALA A 277 -5.66 -14.08 34.70
N ARG A 278 -5.98 -13.35 35.77
CA ARG A 278 -6.31 -13.92 37.08
C ARG A 278 -7.59 -13.30 37.61
N ALA A 279 -8.46 -14.12 38.21
CA ALA A 279 -9.73 -13.70 38.77
C ALA A 279 -9.99 -14.39 40.12
N PRO A 280 -10.56 -13.68 41.10
CA PRO A 280 -10.86 -14.25 42.41
C PRO A 280 -12.06 -15.19 42.37
N VAL A 281 -11.93 -16.38 42.95
CA VAL A 281 -12.91 -17.47 42.82
C VAL A 281 -14.26 -17.12 43.44
N THR A 282 -14.27 -16.71 44.72
CA THR A 282 -15.51 -16.42 45.45
C THR A 282 -16.35 -15.31 44.79
N PRO A 283 -15.80 -14.12 44.46
CA PRO A 283 -16.56 -13.10 43.72
C PRO A 283 -17.09 -13.58 42.36
N SER A 284 -16.32 -14.38 41.62
CA SER A 284 -16.74 -14.92 40.32
C SER A 284 -17.94 -15.87 40.47
N LEU A 285 -17.89 -16.82 41.40
CA LEU A 285 -19.00 -17.74 41.68
C LEU A 285 -20.25 -16.99 42.14
N LEU A 286 -20.12 -15.99 43.01
CA LEU A 286 -21.25 -15.15 43.45
C LEU A 286 -21.83 -14.29 42.31
N THR A 287 -21.00 -13.88 41.34
CA THR A 287 -21.44 -13.17 40.14
C THR A 287 -22.21 -14.10 39.20
N MET A 288 -21.70 -15.32 38.99
CA MET A 288 -22.39 -16.36 38.21
C MET A 288 -23.73 -16.73 38.86
N ALA A 289 -23.76 -16.83 40.19
CA ALA A 289 -24.95 -17.10 40.99
C ALA A 289 -25.97 -15.96 40.99
N ILE A 290 -25.81 -14.89 40.21
CA ILE A 290 -26.91 -13.96 39.93
C ILE A 290 -27.95 -14.63 39.05
N ASP A 291 -27.50 -15.55 38.18
CA ASP A 291 -28.39 -16.48 37.50
C ASP A 291 -29.10 -17.41 38.50
N PRO A 292 -30.45 -17.44 38.52
CA PRO A 292 -31.18 -18.29 39.44
C PRO A 292 -30.90 -19.79 39.33
N GLN A 293 -30.64 -20.31 38.14
CA GLN A 293 -30.34 -21.73 37.97
C GLN A 293 -28.92 -22.05 38.43
N ILE A 294 -27.93 -21.19 38.14
CA ILE A 294 -26.57 -21.36 38.69
C ILE A 294 -26.60 -21.20 40.22
N ALA A 295 -27.41 -20.28 40.76
CA ALA A 295 -27.61 -20.15 42.20
C ALA A 295 -28.17 -21.44 42.82
N ARG A 296 -29.11 -22.13 42.16
CA ARG A 296 -29.64 -23.42 42.62
C ARG A 296 -28.59 -24.51 42.59
N TYR A 297 -27.81 -24.58 41.51
CA TYR A 297 -26.69 -25.51 41.40
C TYR A 297 -25.68 -25.31 42.55
N LEU A 298 -25.26 -24.06 42.78
CA LEU A 298 -24.33 -23.68 43.86
C LEU A 298 -24.91 -23.75 45.28
N GLY A 299 -26.19 -24.09 45.45
CA GLY A 299 -26.84 -24.12 46.76
C GLY A 299 -27.00 -22.74 47.41
N LEU A 300 -27.18 -21.69 46.59
CA LEU A 300 -27.56 -20.35 47.01
C LEU A 300 -29.05 -20.05 46.77
N SER A 301 -29.77 -21.00 46.20
CA SER A 301 -31.22 -20.96 46.05
C SER A 301 -31.81 -22.36 46.16
N ALA A 302 -33.03 -22.45 46.66
CA ALA A 302 -33.78 -23.68 46.78
C ALA A 302 -35.27 -23.38 46.64
N THR A 303 -36.06 -24.40 46.31
CA THR A 303 -37.49 -24.27 46.08
C THR A 303 -38.22 -25.34 46.87
N ILE A 304 -39.33 -24.95 47.51
CA ILE A 304 -40.23 -25.83 48.24
C ILE A 304 -41.57 -25.81 47.50
N PRO A 305 -41.98 -26.90 46.82
CA PRO A 305 -43.26 -26.97 46.13
C PRO A 305 -44.42 -26.69 47.09
N PHE A 306 -45.48 -26.01 46.63
CA PHE A 306 -46.64 -25.73 47.49
C PHE A 306 -47.30 -27.00 48.04
N GLY A 307 -47.31 -28.10 47.28
CA GLY A 307 -47.89 -29.37 47.70
C GLY A 307 -47.08 -30.11 48.79
N GLU A 308 -45.80 -29.77 48.96
CA GLU A 308 -44.94 -30.30 50.02
C GLU A 308 -44.85 -29.36 51.23
N ALA A 309 -45.41 -28.16 51.09
CA ALA A 309 -45.41 -27.13 52.12
C ALA A 309 -46.70 -27.17 52.95
N LYS A 310 -46.63 -26.68 54.19
CA LYS A 310 -47.83 -26.30 54.94
C LYS A 310 -48.63 -25.23 54.16
N PRO A 311 -49.96 -25.11 54.35
CA PRO A 311 -50.79 -24.14 53.64
C PRO A 311 -50.14 -22.74 53.60
N PRO A 312 -50.25 -22.00 52.49
CA PRO A 312 -49.72 -20.65 52.41
C PRO A 312 -50.40 -19.72 53.42
N GLU A 313 -49.59 -19.04 54.23
CA GLU A 313 -50.05 -18.01 55.17
C GLU A 313 -49.78 -16.60 54.62
N PRO A 314 -50.36 -15.53 55.21
CA PRO A 314 -50.05 -14.15 54.80
C PRO A 314 -48.55 -13.81 54.87
N ALA A 315 -47.81 -14.38 55.83
CA ALA A 315 -46.35 -14.32 55.90
C ALA A 315 -45.78 -15.72 56.11
N ASN A 316 -45.11 -16.26 55.10
CA ASN A 316 -44.38 -17.52 55.19
C ASN A 316 -42.92 -17.19 55.52
N THR A 317 -42.46 -17.54 56.72
CA THR A 317 -41.17 -17.10 57.25
C THR A 317 -40.21 -18.26 57.42
N TRP A 318 -38.97 -18.09 56.95
CA TRP A 318 -37.86 -19.01 57.15
C TRP A 318 -36.70 -18.35 57.87
N ILE A 319 -36.12 -19.08 58.82
CA ILE A 319 -34.78 -18.79 59.34
C ILE A 319 -33.80 -19.69 58.62
N ILE A 320 -32.71 -19.11 58.11
CA ILE A 320 -31.65 -19.81 57.39
C ILE A 320 -30.34 -19.60 58.14
N GLY A 321 -29.64 -20.69 58.47
CA GLY A 321 -28.40 -20.66 59.26
C GLY A 321 -27.25 -21.42 58.61
N ALA A 322 -26.04 -20.90 58.79
CA ALA A 322 -24.79 -21.61 58.52
C ALA A 322 -23.61 -21.10 59.37
N ARG A 323 -22.44 -21.74 59.26
CA ARG A 323 -21.20 -21.34 59.93
C ARG A 323 -20.15 -20.93 58.90
N TRP A 324 -19.42 -19.84 59.14
CA TRP A 324 -18.38 -19.32 58.24
C TRP A 324 -17.01 -19.35 58.90
N ALA A 325 -15.95 -19.52 58.10
CA ALA A 325 -14.59 -19.18 58.50
C ALA A 325 -14.28 -17.73 58.13
N VAL A 326 -13.89 -16.91 59.10
CA VAL A 326 -13.60 -15.49 58.92
C VAL A 326 -12.31 -15.07 59.61
N GLN A 327 -11.67 -14.02 59.10
CA GLN A 327 -10.55 -13.34 59.77
C GLN A 327 -11.03 -11.98 60.28
N LEU A 328 -11.31 -11.87 61.58
CA LEU A 328 -11.96 -10.67 62.14
C LEU A 328 -11.12 -9.39 62.01
N LYS A 329 -9.80 -9.49 61.91
CA LYS A 329 -8.91 -8.32 61.73
C LYS A 329 -8.69 -7.95 60.25
N ARG A 330 -9.35 -8.63 59.30
CA ARG A 330 -9.28 -8.30 57.87
C ARG A 330 -9.80 -6.88 57.65
N VAL A 331 -8.97 -6.01 57.10
CA VAL A 331 -9.34 -4.62 56.78
C VAL A 331 -10.20 -4.61 55.52
N ILE A 332 -11.37 -3.97 55.63
CA ILE A 332 -12.33 -3.84 54.54
C ILE A 332 -12.27 -2.42 53.98
N ARG A 333 -11.93 -2.30 52.69
CA ARG A 333 -12.01 -1.03 51.96
C ARG A 333 -13.41 -0.88 51.37
N SER A 334 -14.31 -0.21 52.09
CA SER A 334 -15.59 0.18 51.49
C SER A 334 -15.41 1.41 50.59
N ALA A 335 -15.97 1.38 49.38
CA ALA A 335 -16.03 2.52 48.48
C ALA A 335 -16.82 3.71 49.07
N SER A 336 -17.63 3.46 50.11
CA SER A 336 -18.48 4.45 50.77
C SER A 336 -17.96 4.93 52.14
N ASN A 337 -16.74 4.57 52.57
CA ASN A 337 -16.22 5.01 53.87
C ASN A 337 -15.91 6.52 53.85
N PRO A 338 -16.76 7.38 54.44
CA PRO A 338 -16.61 8.83 54.36
C PRO A 338 -15.50 9.35 55.30
N PHE A 339 -15.04 8.51 56.22
CA PHE A 339 -14.17 8.91 57.34
C PHE A 339 -12.70 8.50 57.17
N GLY A 340 -12.35 7.73 56.13
CA GLY A 340 -10.96 7.34 55.82
C GLY A 340 -10.28 6.41 56.84
N VAL A 341 -10.95 6.02 57.92
CA VAL A 341 -10.42 5.13 58.96
C VAL A 341 -10.53 3.67 58.50
N PRO A 342 -9.49 2.83 58.66
CA PRO A 342 -9.58 1.39 58.38
C PRO A 342 -10.68 0.75 59.24
N VAL A 343 -11.66 0.10 58.60
CA VAL A 343 -12.71 -0.69 59.30
C VAL A 343 -12.38 -2.16 59.13
N THR A 344 -12.42 -2.95 60.21
CA THR A 344 -12.21 -4.40 60.15
C THR A 344 -13.51 -5.16 59.93
N LEU A 345 -13.43 -6.40 59.43
CA LEU A 345 -14.57 -7.30 59.32
C LEU A 345 -15.24 -7.51 60.70
N GLY A 346 -14.44 -7.63 61.76
CA GLY A 346 -14.92 -7.73 63.13
C GLY A 346 -15.71 -6.50 63.58
N ASP A 347 -15.28 -5.28 63.22
CA ASP A 347 -16.00 -4.05 63.53
C ASP A 347 -17.41 -4.01 62.92
N LEU A 348 -17.56 -4.54 61.71
CA LEU A 348 -18.83 -4.59 60.99
C LEU A 348 -19.76 -5.70 61.48
N LEU A 349 -19.20 -6.76 62.09
CA LEU A 349 -19.94 -7.91 62.60
C LEU A 349 -20.24 -7.82 64.11
N LYS A 350 -19.85 -6.74 64.81
CA LYS A 350 -19.99 -6.58 66.28
C LYS A 350 -21.38 -6.96 66.85
N GLY A 351 -22.47 -6.68 66.13
CA GLY A 351 -23.83 -7.08 66.54
C GLY A 351 -24.16 -8.57 66.38
N SER A 352 -23.45 -9.28 65.50
CA SER A 352 -23.60 -10.72 65.24
C SER A 352 -22.54 -11.58 65.95
N LEU A 353 -21.52 -10.96 66.55
CA LEU A 353 -20.44 -11.63 67.29
C LEU A 353 -20.86 -12.12 68.68
N ALA A 354 -22.12 -11.97 69.10
CA ALA A 354 -22.63 -12.58 70.33
C ALA A 354 -23.09 -14.01 70.01
N PRO A 355 -22.31 -15.07 70.35
CA PRO A 355 -22.72 -16.42 70.07
C PRO A 355 -23.78 -16.78 71.08
N ALA A 356 -24.99 -17.01 70.60
CA ALA A 356 -25.92 -17.78 71.38
C ALA A 356 -25.51 -19.24 71.14
N GLY A 357 -24.65 -19.79 72.00
CA GLY A 357 -24.01 -21.12 71.83
C GLY A 357 -24.98 -22.29 71.57
N TRP A 358 -26.28 -22.07 71.73
CA TRP A 358 -27.33 -22.96 71.25
C TRP A 358 -27.28 -23.17 69.72
N LEU A 359 -26.97 -22.14 68.92
CA LEU A 359 -26.93 -22.25 67.46
C LEU A 359 -25.75 -23.12 67.03
N ASP A 360 -24.57 -22.94 67.62
CA ASP A 360 -23.43 -23.82 67.40
C ASP A 360 -23.77 -25.27 67.77
N GLY A 361 -24.51 -25.50 68.87
CA GLY A 361 -25.00 -26.82 69.25
C GLY A 361 -25.95 -27.45 68.23
N ILE A 362 -26.91 -26.69 67.68
CA ILE A 362 -27.82 -27.18 66.62
C ILE A 362 -27.04 -27.51 65.35
N MET A 363 -26.18 -26.59 64.91
CA MET A 363 -25.42 -26.76 63.67
C MET A 363 -24.40 -27.89 63.79
N GLY A 364 -23.77 -28.07 64.96
CA GLY A 364 -22.90 -29.22 65.26
C GLY A 364 -23.68 -30.54 65.34
N GLY A 365 -24.91 -30.52 65.86
CA GLY A 365 -25.78 -31.70 65.87
C GLY A 365 -26.17 -32.20 64.47
N TYR A 366 -26.34 -31.27 63.51
CA TYR A 366 -26.73 -31.63 62.13
C TYR A 366 -25.53 -31.80 61.19
N PHE A 367 -24.48 -31.01 61.36
CA PHE A 367 -23.24 -31.06 60.59
C PHE A 367 -22.04 -31.30 61.51
N PRO A 368 -21.93 -32.48 62.17
CA PRO A 368 -20.90 -32.75 63.17
C PRO A 368 -19.49 -32.71 62.58
N GLU A 369 -19.32 -33.12 61.33
CA GLU A 369 -17.99 -33.15 60.67
C GLU A 369 -17.41 -31.75 60.42
N ALA A 370 -18.21 -30.69 60.46
CA ALA A 370 -17.70 -29.34 60.36
C ALA A 370 -16.98 -28.90 61.64
N ASP A 371 -17.21 -29.58 62.77
CA ASP A 371 -16.48 -29.30 64.02
C ASP A 371 -14.99 -29.64 63.89
N ASP A 372 -14.64 -30.66 63.10
CA ASP A 372 -13.25 -30.99 62.77
C ASP A 372 -12.57 -29.84 62.00
N ILE A 373 -13.27 -29.26 61.02
CA ILE A 373 -12.76 -28.12 60.25
C ILE A 373 -12.59 -26.90 61.17
N ILE A 374 -13.58 -26.63 62.02
CA ILE A 374 -13.58 -25.49 62.96
C ILE A 374 -12.42 -25.60 63.96
N ALA A 375 -12.16 -26.79 64.50
CA ALA A 375 -11.04 -27.03 65.41
C ALA A 375 -9.67 -26.80 64.74
N ASP A 376 -9.56 -27.06 63.42
CA ASP A 376 -8.35 -26.87 62.63
C ASP A 376 -8.13 -25.40 62.19
N LEU A 377 -9.18 -24.56 62.10
CA LEU A 377 -9.10 -23.19 61.58
C LEU A 377 -7.96 -22.34 62.18
N PRO A 378 -7.74 -22.30 63.51
CA PRO A 378 -6.67 -21.46 64.08
C PRO A 378 -5.26 -21.87 63.66
N ASN A 379 -5.07 -23.11 63.19
CA ASN A 379 -3.78 -23.66 62.77
C ASN A 379 -3.50 -23.45 61.27
N ARG A 380 -4.45 -22.90 60.52
CA ARG A 380 -4.32 -22.69 59.07
C ARG A 380 -3.49 -21.45 58.75
N PRO A 381 -2.79 -21.42 57.60
CA PRO A 381 -2.03 -20.26 57.17
C PRO A 381 -2.89 -18.98 57.16
N GLU A 382 -2.40 -17.93 57.81
CA GLU A 382 -3.01 -16.60 57.76
C GLU A 382 -2.39 -15.74 56.65
N GLU A 383 -3.20 -14.95 55.94
CA GLU A 383 -2.71 -13.95 54.97
C GLU A 383 -2.52 -12.57 55.63
N GLY A 384 -1.92 -12.52 56.83
CA GLY A 384 -1.60 -11.26 57.52
C GLY A 384 -2.80 -10.53 58.14
N HIS A 385 -3.91 -11.24 58.38
CA HIS A 385 -5.16 -10.68 58.92
C HIS A 385 -5.63 -11.33 60.23
N GLY A 386 -4.73 -12.02 60.95
CA GLY A 386 -5.04 -12.75 62.17
C GLY A 386 -5.56 -14.17 61.91
N PRO A 387 -5.75 -14.97 62.98
CA PRO A 387 -6.18 -16.35 62.85
C PRO A 387 -7.60 -16.44 62.28
N TRP A 388 -7.88 -17.55 61.58
CA TRP A 388 -9.23 -17.90 61.19
C TRP A 388 -10.05 -18.26 62.42
N THR A 389 -11.31 -17.82 62.45
CA THR A 389 -12.30 -18.14 63.49
C THR A 389 -13.63 -18.52 62.85
N HIS A 390 -14.43 -19.33 63.55
CA HIS A 390 -15.76 -19.68 63.09
C HIS A 390 -16.79 -18.65 63.56
N LEU A 391 -17.80 -18.40 62.74
CA LEU A 391 -18.91 -17.51 63.07
C LEU A 391 -20.23 -18.09 62.55
N PRO A 392 -21.17 -18.48 63.44
CA PRO A 392 -22.51 -18.83 63.02
C PRO A 392 -23.30 -17.55 62.66
N LEU A 393 -23.98 -17.55 61.52
CA LEU A 393 -24.83 -16.43 61.08
C LEU A 393 -26.23 -16.93 60.70
N LEU A 394 -27.24 -16.12 61.00
CA LEU A 394 -28.63 -16.34 60.63
C LEU A 394 -29.11 -15.27 59.65
N ALA A 395 -30.03 -15.64 58.77
CA ALA A 395 -30.78 -14.74 57.89
C ALA A 395 -32.27 -15.09 57.94
N VAL A 396 -33.14 -14.09 57.78
CA VAL A 396 -34.59 -14.28 57.72
C VAL A 396 -35.09 -14.02 56.31
N ALA A 397 -35.87 -14.97 55.77
CA ALA A 397 -36.52 -14.89 54.48
C ALA A 397 -38.04 -14.91 54.68
N VAL A 398 -38.78 -13.99 54.06
CA VAL A 398 -40.25 -13.95 54.18
C VAL A 398 -40.88 -13.88 52.79
N ALA A 399 -41.73 -14.86 52.47
CA ALA A 399 -42.61 -14.81 51.30
C ALA A 399 -44.00 -14.33 51.73
N ALA A 400 -44.48 -13.27 51.09
CA ALA A 400 -45.77 -12.66 51.42
C ALA A 400 -46.92 -13.32 50.65
N GLY A 401 -47.70 -14.17 51.32
CA GLY A 401 -48.82 -14.89 50.73
C GLY A 401 -48.39 -16.01 49.76
N ASP A 402 -49.28 -16.31 48.83
CA ASP A 402 -49.13 -17.28 47.73
C ASP A 402 -48.86 -16.61 46.37
N ALA A 403 -49.12 -15.31 46.26
CA ALA A 403 -48.94 -14.55 45.02
C ALA A 403 -47.55 -13.87 44.93
N PRO A 404 -46.84 -13.99 43.80
CA PRO A 404 -45.56 -13.31 43.56
C PRO A 404 -45.74 -11.78 43.52
N PRO A 405 -44.68 -11.00 43.76
CA PRO A 405 -44.68 -9.58 43.40
C PRO A 405 -44.78 -9.41 41.87
N ASP A 406 -45.13 -8.22 41.42
CA ASP A 406 -45.15 -7.89 39.99
C ASP A 406 -43.74 -8.07 39.39
N PRO A 407 -43.64 -8.52 38.12
CA PRO A 407 -42.36 -8.53 37.42
C PRO A 407 -41.78 -7.10 37.36
N PRO A 408 -40.46 -6.95 37.24
CA PRO A 408 -39.84 -5.64 37.08
C PRO A 408 -40.43 -4.87 35.90
N ASP A 409 -40.56 -3.55 36.03
CA ASP A 409 -40.90 -2.71 34.88
C ASP A 409 -39.82 -2.82 33.78
N PRO A 410 -40.16 -2.66 32.50
CA PRO A 410 -39.15 -2.46 31.46
C PRO A 410 -38.25 -1.25 31.76
N PHE A 411 -37.00 -1.29 31.30
CA PHE A 411 -36.11 -0.15 31.41
C PHE A 411 -36.68 1.07 30.67
N ARG A 412 -36.42 2.28 31.20
CA ARG A 412 -36.68 3.53 30.48
C ARG A 412 -35.43 3.91 29.70
N LEU A 413 -35.26 3.27 28.55
CA LEU A 413 -34.07 3.42 27.72
C LEU A 413 -34.05 4.78 27.04
N ALA A 414 -32.88 5.43 27.07
CA ALA A 414 -32.62 6.66 26.32
C ALA A 414 -31.18 6.63 25.80
N SER A 415 -30.93 7.20 24.62
CA SER A 415 -29.56 7.41 24.14
C SER A 415 -28.88 8.52 24.93
N ALA A 416 -27.60 8.33 25.25
CA ALA A 416 -26.74 9.32 25.90
C ALA A 416 -25.61 9.73 24.92
N GLY A 417 -25.99 10.40 23.83
CA GLY A 417 -25.08 10.80 22.75
C GLY A 417 -25.33 10.06 21.44
N ALA A 418 -24.60 10.43 20.39
CA ALA A 418 -24.68 9.78 19.08
C ALA A 418 -23.94 8.43 19.07
N GLY A 419 -24.55 7.43 18.45
CA GLY A 419 -23.89 6.15 18.18
C GLY A 419 -22.83 6.29 17.09
N GLY A 420 -21.80 5.44 17.16
CA GLY A 420 -20.66 5.48 16.24
C GLY A 420 -20.22 4.09 15.83
N TRP A 421 -19.72 3.97 14.60
CA TRP A 421 -18.83 2.86 14.26
C TRP A 421 -17.53 3.10 15.00
N ASN A 422 -17.19 2.22 15.95
CA ASN A 422 -15.96 2.34 16.69
C ASN A 422 -14.88 1.51 15.98
N PRO A 423 -13.92 2.17 15.29
CA PRO A 423 -12.73 1.47 14.85
C PRO A 423 -11.95 1.01 16.09
N GLN A 424 -11.55 -0.27 16.07
CA GLN A 424 -10.64 -0.97 16.98
C GLN A 424 -10.54 -0.48 18.44
N ALA A 425 -10.92 -1.35 19.38
CA ALA A 425 -10.63 -1.15 20.81
C ALA A 425 -9.12 -1.19 21.14
N ASP A 426 -8.26 -1.65 20.24
CA ASP A 426 -6.81 -1.73 20.39
C ASP A 426 -6.09 -1.54 19.03
N PRO A 427 -5.27 -0.47 18.84
CA PRO A 427 -4.46 -0.28 17.62
C PRO A 427 -3.41 -1.36 17.38
N ALA A 428 -3.01 -2.10 18.42
CA ALA A 428 -1.97 -3.13 18.35
C ALA A 428 -2.54 -4.54 18.10
N ASN A 429 -3.83 -4.76 18.36
CA ASN A 429 -4.54 -6.00 18.04
C ASN A 429 -5.87 -5.69 17.36
N PRO A 430 -5.96 -5.85 16.02
CA PRO A 430 -7.19 -5.69 15.26
C PRO A 430 -8.31 -6.66 15.69
N GLY A 431 -9.02 -6.36 16.77
CA GLY A 431 -10.35 -6.92 16.95
C GLY A 431 -11.27 -6.38 15.86
N SER A 432 -12.21 -7.19 15.35
CA SER A 432 -13.26 -6.65 14.46
C SER A 432 -14.05 -5.60 15.24
N GLY A 433 -14.07 -4.38 14.72
CA GLY A 433 -14.69 -3.27 15.42
C GLY A 433 -16.21 -3.37 15.46
N THR A 434 -16.82 -2.52 16.26
CA THR A 434 -18.20 -2.66 16.71
C THR A 434 -18.97 -1.38 16.49
N TRP A 435 -20.29 -1.48 16.29
CA TRP A 435 -21.15 -0.35 16.53
C TRP A 435 -21.28 -0.14 18.04
N ARG A 436 -21.20 1.11 18.48
CA ARG A 436 -21.25 1.48 19.89
C ARG A 436 -22.29 2.56 20.15
N GLN A 437 -23.07 2.39 21.21
CA GLN A 437 -24.01 3.40 21.69
C GLN A 437 -24.08 3.40 23.21
N VAL A 438 -23.86 4.57 23.80
CA VAL A 438 -24.11 4.77 25.24
C VAL A 438 -25.62 4.92 25.45
N ILE A 439 -26.18 4.09 26.30
CA ILE A 439 -27.59 4.10 26.70
C ILE A 439 -27.72 4.42 28.19
N SER A 440 -28.76 5.12 28.57
CA SER A 440 -29.20 5.23 29.96
C SER A 440 -30.26 4.15 30.22
N LEU A 441 -30.11 3.41 31.32
CA LEU A 441 -31.13 2.46 31.80
C LEU A 441 -32.24 3.15 32.61
N GLY A 442 -32.19 4.47 32.75
CA GLY A 442 -33.08 5.28 33.58
C GLY A 442 -32.53 5.58 34.97
N THR A 443 -33.37 6.08 35.87
CA THR A 443 -32.96 6.57 37.20
C THR A 443 -32.87 5.48 38.27
N SER A 444 -33.48 4.31 38.04
CA SER A 444 -33.46 3.18 38.97
C SER A 444 -32.41 2.15 38.55
N PRO A 445 -31.53 1.69 39.46
CA PRO A 445 -30.66 0.56 39.20
C PRO A 445 -31.44 -0.70 38.82
N ALA A 446 -30.85 -1.57 37.99
CA ALA A 446 -31.48 -2.86 37.65
C ALA A 446 -31.67 -3.73 38.90
N ARG A 447 -32.76 -4.50 38.95
CA ARG A 447 -33.08 -5.35 40.10
C ARG A 447 -32.23 -6.62 40.15
N GLY A 448 -31.88 -7.17 38.99
CA GLY A 448 -31.14 -8.43 38.81
C GLY A 448 -30.38 -8.46 37.48
N MET A 449 -30.51 -9.55 36.72
CA MET A 449 -29.85 -9.75 35.43
C MET A 449 -30.41 -8.82 34.36
N VAL A 450 -29.59 -8.56 33.34
CA VAL A 450 -30.00 -7.88 32.10
C VAL A 450 -29.98 -8.87 30.94
N GLY A 451 -31.04 -8.86 30.14
CA GLY A 451 -31.09 -9.59 28.87
C GLY A 451 -31.03 -8.63 27.69
N PHE A 452 -30.35 -9.04 26.63
CA PHE A 452 -30.09 -8.22 25.45
C PHE A 452 -30.21 -9.05 24.18
N ALA A 453 -31.09 -8.61 23.28
CA ALA A 453 -31.29 -9.24 21.99
C ALA A 453 -31.36 -8.20 20.89
N ARG A 454 -30.87 -8.56 19.70
CA ARG A 454 -31.08 -7.79 18.48
C ARG A 454 -32.39 -8.20 17.83
N THR A 455 -33.21 -7.24 17.43
CA THR A 455 -34.40 -7.49 16.63
C THR A 455 -34.01 -7.86 15.19
N LYS A 456 -34.56 -8.95 14.65
CA LYS A 456 -34.47 -9.32 13.23
C LYS A 456 -35.87 -9.66 12.68
N PRO A 457 -36.06 -9.70 11.34
CA PRO A 457 -37.34 -10.08 10.73
C PRO A 457 -37.85 -11.49 11.11
N ASP A 458 -36.95 -12.44 11.34
CA ASP A 458 -37.22 -13.83 11.77
C ASP A 458 -37.41 -13.99 13.29
N GLY A 459 -37.22 -12.91 14.04
CA GLY A 459 -37.39 -12.83 15.49
C GLY A 459 -36.16 -12.26 16.21
N PRO A 460 -36.27 -12.00 17.53
CA PRO A 460 -35.15 -11.48 18.30
C PRO A 460 -34.00 -12.50 18.42
N LEU A 461 -32.79 -12.09 18.04
CA LEU A 461 -31.55 -12.86 18.20
C LEU A 461 -30.88 -12.48 19.55
N PRO A 462 -30.74 -13.43 20.51
CA PRO A 462 -30.02 -13.16 21.74
C PRO A 462 -28.53 -12.89 21.45
N LEU A 463 -27.98 -11.83 22.02
CA LEU A 463 -26.58 -11.41 21.79
C LEU A 463 -25.62 -11.87 22.89
N HIS A 464 -26.11 -12.55 23.92
CA HIS A 464 -25.29 -13.13 24.97
C HIS A 464 -24.83 -14.57 24.68
N ARG A 465 -25.34 -15.14 23.58
CA ARG A 465 -25.16 -16.53 23.19
C ARG A 465 -23.78 -16.74 22.55
N LEU A 466 -22.97 -17.67 23.07
CA LEU A 466 -21.83 -18.16 22.30
C LEU A 466 -22.33 -19.34 21.46
N GLU A 467 -22.31 -19.19 20.14
CA GLU A 467 -22.58 -20.32 19.25
C GLU A 467 -21.38 -21.27 19.31
N PRO A 468 -21.58 -22.56 19.64
CA PRO A 468 -20.49 -23.52 19.55
C PRO A 468 -20.16 -23.86 18.10
N PRO A 469 -18.99 -24.47 17.83
CA PRO A 469 -18.64 -24.99 16.52
C PRO A 469 -19.74 -25.88 15.93
N ALA A 470 -19.89 -25.84 14.60
CA ALA A 470 -20.91 -26.63 13.90
C ALA A 470 -20.74 -28.13 14.21
N GLY A 471 -21.78 -28.76 14.78
CA GLY A 471 -21.82 -30.19 15.11
C GLY A 471 -22.03 -30.53 16.58
N GLU A 472 -21.98 -29.55 17.51
CA GLU A 472 -22.05 -29.80 18.96
C GLU A 472 -23.43 -29.59 19.62
N GLY A 473 -24.51 -29.48 18.82
CA GLY A 473 -25.91 -29.76 19.21
C GLY A 473 -26.62 -28.86 20.22
N PHE A 474 -25.92 -28.21 21.17
CA PHE A 474 -26.54 -27.36 22.19
C PHE A 474 -25.90 -25.99 22.21
N VAL A 475 -26.69 -24.97 22.52
CA VAL A 475 -26.21 -23.59 22.51
C VAL A 475 -25.73 -23.19 23.89
N SER A 476 -24.53 -22.59 23.99
CA SER A 476 -23.99 -22.18 25.28
C SER A 476 -24.88 -21.11 25.93
N ARG A 477 -24.98 -21.16 27.26
CA ARG A 477 -25.77 -20.22 28.04
C ARG A 477 -25.12 -18.83 28.05
N ALA A 478 -25.97 -17.83 27.94
CA ALA A 478 -25.61 -16.44 28.08
C ALA A 478 -24.86 -16.16 29.40
N LEU A 479 -23.71 -15.48 29.34
CA LEU A 479 -23.03 -14.99 30.55
C LEU A 479 -23.94 -13.97 31.27
N PRO A 480 -24.11 -14.06 32.61
CA PRO A 480 -24.96 -13.13 33.33
C PRO A 480 -24.38 -11.72 33.26
N ILE A 481 -25.12 -10.80 32.64
CA ILE A 481 -24.77 -9.39 32.66
C ILE A 481 -25.34 -8.76 33.92
N VAL A 482 -24.41 -8.31 34.78
CA VAL A 482 -24.72 -7.52 35.96
C VAL A 482 -24.33 -6.09 35.65
N PRO A 483 -25.27 -5.13 35.65
CA PRO A 483 -24.93 -3.75 35.42
C PRO A 483 -24.05 -3.25 36.56
N ASN A 484 -22.80 -2.89 36.27
CA ASN A 484 -21.88 -2.28 37.23
C ASN A 484 -22.55 -1.08 37.92
N TRP A 485 -22.42 -0.92 39.23
CA TRP A 485 -23.06 0.16 40.00
C TRP A 485 -22.38 1.53 39.81
N ALA A 486 -22.08 1.89 38.56
CA ALA A 486 -21.74 3.26 38.20
C ALA A 486 -22.93 4.18 38.52
N SER A 487 -22.65 5.30 39.19
CA SER A 487 -23.63 6.25 39.73
C SER A 487 -24.56 6.89 38.68
N ASN A 488 -24.30 6.73 37.39
CA ASN A 488 -25.05 7.37 36.31
C ASN A 488 -26.04 6.45 35.59
N ASN A 489 -26.13 5.15 35.91
CA ASN A 489 -26.93 4.15 35.18
C ASN A 489 -26.73 4.15 33.64
N GLN A 490 -25.61 4.69 33.16
CA GLN A 490 -25.24 4.66 31.75
C GLN A 490 -24.48 3.38 31.44
N ARG A 491 -24.82 2.73 30.33
CA ARG A 491 -24.21 1.49 29.84
C ARG A 491 -23.86 1.63 28.38
N LEU A 492 -22.96 0.77 27.92
CA LEU A 492 -22.55 0.72 26.53
C LEU A 492 -23.20 -0.49 25.87
N VAL A 493 -23.91 -0.26 24.78
CA VAL A 493 -24.32 -1.30 23.85
C VAL A 493 -23.25 -1.41 22.78
N GLU A 494 -22.71 -2.61 22.59
CA GLU A 494 -21.81 -2.93 21.49
C GLU A 494 -22.39 -4.08 20.65
N ASP A 495 -22.40 -3.92 19.33
CA ASP A 495 -22.84 -4.96 18.40
C ASP A 495 -21.90 -5.03 17.20
N ARG A 496 -21.43 -6.25 16.88
CA ARG A 496 -20.55 -6.56 15.76
C ARG A 496 -21.30 -6.83 14.45
N ASN A 497 -22.54 -7.29 14.55
CA ASN A 497 -23.27 -7.89 13.43
C ASN A 497 -24.53 -7.09 13.07
N VAL A 498 -24.43 -5.76 13.14
CA VAL A 498 -25.53 -4.83 12.84
C VAL A 498 -26.07 -5.08 11.42
N PRO A 499 -27.31 -5.61 11.26
CA PRO A 499 -27.88 -6.05 9.98
C PRO A 499 -27.92 -4.97 8.92
N THR A 500 -27.94 -5.38 7.65
CA THR A 500 -27.88 -4.51 6.47
C THR A 500 -29.14 -3.68 6.20
N ASP A 501 -30.24 -3.90 6.95
CA ASP A 501 -31.53 -3.23 6.75
C ASP A 501 -31.46 -1.71 7.03
N PRO A 502 -31.89 -0.84 6.10
CA PRO A 502 -31.93 0.61 6.27
C PRO A 502 -32.89 1.10 7.37
N ASN A 503 -33.84 0.29 7.84
CA ASN A 503 -34.75 0.65 8.95
C ASN A 503 -34.09 0.61 10.35
N GLY A 504 -32.78 0.38 10.40
CA GLY A 504 -31.96 0.53 11.59
C GLY A 504 -31.79 -0.77 12.38
N ALA A 505 -30.76 -0.81 13.22
CA ALA A 505 -30.68 -1.84 14.23
C ALA A 505 -31.57 -1.47 15.42
N SER A 506 -32.43 -2.42 15.78
CA SER A 506 -33.24 -2.35 16.97
C SER A 506 -32.81 -3.46 17.89
N TRP A 507 -32.85 -3.17 19.19
CA TRP A 507 -32.55 -4.11 20.24
C TRP A 507 -33.68 -4.11 21.25
N THR A 508 -33.82 -5.21 21.97
CA THR A 508 -34.72 -5.31 23.11
C THR A 508 -33.89 -5.63 24.33
N ILE A 509 -34.15 -4.92 25.43
CA ILE A 509 -33.43 -5.05 26.69
C ILE A 509 -34.40 -5.40 27.82
N TRP A 510 -34.12 -6.47 28.54
CA TRP A 510 -34.91 -6.94 29.68
C TRP A 510 -34.15 -6.75 30.98
N GLN A 511 -34.88 -6.63 32.09
CA GLN A 511 -34.33 -6.86 33.42
C GLN A 511 -35.09 -7.96 34.16
N SER A 512 -34.36 -8.70 34.97
CA SER A 512 -34.91 -9.67 35.92
C SER A 512 -34.96 -9.11 37.35
N ASP A 513 -35.76 -9.72 38.21
CA ASP A 513 -35.58 -9.66 39.66
C ASP A 513 -34.52 -10.66 40.13
N GLU A 514 -34.39 -10.86 41.44
CA GLU A 514 -33.42 -11.81 42.01
C GLU A 514 -33.83 -13.28 41.91
N PHE A 515 -35.07 -13.59 41.53
CA PHE A 515 -35.59 -14.96 41.42
C PHE A 515 -35.73 -15.44 39.97
N GLY A 516 -35.65 -14.53 39.01
CA GLY A 516 -35.73 -14.83 37.58
C GLY A 516 -37.05 -14.41 36.92
N GLN A 517 -37.85 -13.55 37.55
CA GLN A 517 -38.99 -12.94 36.88
C GLN A 517 -38.52 -11.80 35.96
N TRP A 518 -38.91 -11.85 34.69
CA TRP A 518 -38.46 -10.90 33.68
C TRP A 518 -39.51 -9.85 33.33
N SER A 519 -39.06 -8.62 33.10
CA SER A 519 -39.88 -7.54 32.53
C SER A 519 -40.44 -7.90 31.15
N ALA A 520 -41.37 -7.11 30.59
CA ALA A 520 -41.85 -7.29 29.21
C ALA A 520 -40.82 -6.94 28.10
N GLY A 521 -39.64 -6.42 28.47
CA GLY A 521 -38.62 -5.95 27.53
C GLY A 521 -38.85 -4.51 27.07
N ALA A 522 -37.77 -3.75 26.96
CA ALA A 522 -37.78 -2.37 26.48
C ALA A 522 -37.13 -2.30 25.10
N PRO A 523 -37.83 -1.84 24.05
CA PRO A 523 -37.24 -1.66 22.75
C PRO A 523 -36.29 -0.46 22.75
N PHE A 524 -35.23 -0.55 21.97
CA PHE A 524 -34.27 0.51 21.73
C PHE A 524 -33.88 0.51 20.26
N SER A 525 -34.15 1.60 19.58
CA SER A 525 -33.82 1.79 18.17
C SER A 525 -33.04 3.09 18.01
N GLN A 526 -32.04 3.08 17.13
CA GLN A 526 -31.24 4.25 16.78
C GLN A 526 -30.99 4.28 15.28
N ASN A 527 -30.90 5.49 14.74
CA ASN A 527 -30.41 5.67 13.38
C ASN A 527 -28.93 5.28 13.35
N LEU A 528 -28.56 4.43 12.40
CA LEU A 528 -27.17 4.03 12.23
C LEU A 528 -26.37 5.19 11.61
N PRO A 529 -25.14 5.44 12.08
CA PRO A 529 -24.22 6.34 11.39
C PRO A 529 -23.92 5.78 9.98
N PRO A 530 -23.51 6.64 9.01
CA PRO A 530 -23.15 6.21 7.66
C PRO A 530 -22.17 5.03 7.72
N ARG A 531 -22.47 3.95 6.99
CA ARG A 531 -21.62 2.76 6.94
C ARG A 531 -20.31 3.07 6.22
N PRO A 532 -19.18 2.49 6.65
CA PRO A 532 -17.95 2.58 5.90
C PRO A 532 -18.10 2.00 4.49
N LYS A 533 -17.35 2.57 3.55
CA LYS A 533 -17.27 2.04 2.18
C LYS A 533 -16.44 0.75 2.18
N PRO A 534 -16.59 -0.12 1.16
CA PRO A 534 -15.79 -1.32 1.05
C PRO A 534 -14.30 -0.97 0.88
N PRO A 535 -13.38 -1.84 1.33
CA PRO A 535 -11.95 -1.61 1.20
C PRO A 535 -11.53 -1.57 -0.28
N GLU A 536 -10.34 -1.01 -0.55
CA GLU A 536 -9.76 -1.02 -1.90
C GLU A 536 -9.46 -2.47 -2.36
N PRO A 537 -9.76 -2.84 -3.62
CA PRO A 537 -9.48 -4.18 -4.14
C PRO A 537 -7.99 -4.54 -4.18
N VAL A 538 -7.69 -5.79 -3.82
CA VAL A 538 -6.36 -6.41 -4.03
C VAL A 538 -6.40 -7.25 -5.30
N VAL A 539 -5.54 -6.92 -6.26
CA VAL A 539 -5.57 -7.49 -7.61
C VAL A 539 -4.17 -8.01 -7.97
N GLU A 540 -4.12 -9.25 -8.47
CA GLU A 540 -2.95 -9.85 -9.09
C GLU A 540 -3.21 -9.98 -10.59
N ALA A 541 -2.36 -9.39 -11.43
CA ALA A 541 -2.50 -9.41 -12.88
C ALA A 541 -1.34 -10.17 -13.53
N SER A 542 -1.66 -11.05 -14.49
CA SER A 542 -0.68 -11.73 -15.34
C SER A 542 -1.08 -11.63 -16.80
N TYR A 543 -0.11 -11.55 -17.71
CA TYR A 543 -0.35 -11.40 -19.15
C TYR A 543 0.20 -12.58 -19.93
N ARG A 544 -0.58 -13.07 -20.92
CA ARG A 544 -0.17 -14.12 -21.85
C ARG A 544 -0.33 -13.64 -23.30
N ALA A 545 0.79 -13.47 -23.99
CA ALA A 545 0.81 -13.09 -25.41
C ALA A 545 0.30 -14.24 -26.31
N LYS A 546 -0.42 -13.88 -27.39
CA LYS A 546 -0.74 -14.77 -28.52
C LYS A 546 0.52 -14.95 -29.38
N PRO A 547 0.74 -16.15 -29.97
CA PRO A 547 1.91 -16.42 -30.80
C PRO A 547 1.93 -15.56 -32.06
N GLU A 548 3.10 -15.51 -32.72
CA GLU A 548 3.24 -14.93 -34.07
C GLU A 548 2.45 -15.77 -35.10
N ASP A 549 1.66 -15.09 -35.93
CA ASP A 549 0.75 -15.71 -36.92
C ASP A 549 0.91 -15.14 -38.34
N GLY A 550 1.86 -14.22 -38.55
CA GLY A 550 2.10 -13.56 -39.84
C GLY A 550 1.04 -12.53 -40.26
N SER A 551 0.05 -12.23 -39.41
CA SER A 551 -0.99 -11.24 -39.70
C SER A 551 -0.43 -9.82 -39.79
N VAL A 552 -0.98 -9.02 -40.72
CA VAL A 552 -0.65 -7.60 -40.90
C VAL A 552 -1.67 -6.70 -40.19
N GLY A 553 -1.24 -5.56 -39.65
CA GLY A 553 -2.11 -4.57 -39.01
C GLY A 553 -2.38 -4.82 -37.51
N GLN A 554 -3.34 -4.09 -36.95
CA GLN A 554 -3.66 -4.16 -35.52
C GLN A 554 -4.37 -5.47 -35.14
N ARG A 555 -4.00 -6.08 -34.01
CA ARG A 555 -4.69 -7.25 -33.45
C ARG A 555 -4.66 -7.23 -31.92
N ILE A 556 -5.53 -8.01 -31.28
CA ILE A 556 -5.45 -8.24 -29.83
C ILE A 556 -4.20 -9.09 -29.54
N PRO A 557 -3.21 -8.56 -28.79
CA PRO A 557 -1.90 -9.19 -28.66
C PRO A 557 -1.88 -10.39 -27.72
N GLY A 558 -2.87 -10.54 -26.84
CA GLY A 558 -2.90 -11.56 -25.78
C GLY A 558 -4.08 -11.37 -24.83
N THR A 559 -4.04 -12.06 -23.70
CA THR A 559 -5.10 -12.03 -22.68
C THR A 559 -4.47 -11.81 -21.30
N PHE A 560 -5.04 -10.90 -20.52
CA PHE A 560 -4.77 -10.75 -19.09
C PHE A 560 -5.58 -11.74 -18.30
N ARG A 561 -4.98 -12.34 -17.28
CA ARG A 561 -5.65 -13.10 -16.24
C ARG A 561 -5.52 -12.34 -14.92
N LEU A 562 -6.63 -11.80 -14.46
CA LEU A 562 -6.76 -11.01 -13.24
C LEU A 562 -7.34 -11.89 -12.14
N LYS A 563 -6.67 -11.97 -11.00
CA LYS A 563 -7.17 -12.61 -9.78
C LYS A 563 -7.43 -11.52 -8.74
N ILE A 564 -8.67 -11.43 -8.27
CA ILE A 564 -9.13 -10.43 -7.31
C ILE A 564 -9.61 -11.16 -6.06
N ASP A 565 -8.97 -10.92 -4.92
CA ASP A 565 -9.35 -11.52 -3.65
C ASP A 565 -10.46 -10.69 -2.99
N ILE A 566 -11.54 -11.36 -2.58
CA ILE A 566 -12.72 -10.72 -1.99
C ILE A 566 -12.58 -10.79 -0.46
N PRO A 567 -12.59 -9.64 0.25
CA PRO A 567 -12.49 -9.65 1.69
C PRO A 567 -13.68 -10.36 2.33
N ASP A 568 -13.42 -11.14 3.38
CA ASP A 568 -14.46 -11.61 4.28
C ASP A 568 -14.98 -10.44 5.13
N LEU A 569 -16.23 -10.52 5.60
CA LEU A 569 -16.85 -9.50 6.45
C LEU A 569 -16.06 -9.25 7.74
N ALA A 570 -15.37 -10.28 8.25
CA ALA A 570 -14.47 -10.13 9.40
C ALA A 570 -13.24 -9.24 9.14
N ARG A 571 -12.90 -9.02 7.86
CA ARG A 571 -11.74 -8.25 7.40
C ARG A 571 -12.11 -6.87 6.81
N THR A 572 -13.40 -6.51 6.79
CA THR A 572 -13.84 -5.17 6.40
C THR A 572 -13.85 -4.21 7.60
N GLU A 573 -13.95 -2.91 7.31
CA GLU A 573 -14.12 -1.92 8.38
C GLU A 573 -15.42 -2.17 9.17
N PRO A 574 -15.46 -1.83 10.48
CA PRO A 574 -16.62 -2.03 11.34
C PRO A 574 -17.89 -1.39 10.79
N GLY A 575 -18.93 -2.20 10.57
CA GLY A 575 -20.19 -1.72 9.98
C GLY A 575 -20.22 -1.71 8.45
N GLY A 576 -19.11 -2.09 7.80
CA GLY A 576 -19.04 -2.32 6.36
C GLY A 576 -19.98 -3.43 5.92
N LEU A 577 -20.43 -3.35 4.68
CA LEU A 577 -21.28 -4.36 4.06
C LEU A 577 -20.42 -5.40 3.32
N PRO A 578 -20.88 -6.65 3.19
CA PRO A 578 -20.15 -7.65 2.40
C PRO A 578 -20.06 -7.20 0.94
N VAL A 579 -18.91 -7.46 0.31
CA VAL A 579 -18.72 -7.23 -1.12
C VAL A 579 -19.60 -8.21 -1.89
N ALA A 580 -20.54 -7.69 -2.68
CA ALA A 580 -21.50 -8.47 -3.45
C ALA A 580 -21.15 -8.54 -4.94
N GLY A 581 -20.37 -7.56 -5.42
CA GLY A 581 -19.95 -7.50 -6.82
C GLY A 581 -18.66 -6.73 -7.02
N LEU A 582 -18.16 -6.79 -8.26
CA LEU A 582 -16.98 -6.04 -8.68
C LEU A 582 -17.12 -5.56 -10.12
N ARG A 583 -16.68 -4.32 -10.33
CA ARG A 583 -16.61 -3.65 -11.64
C ARG A 583 -15.16 -3.58 -12.08
N LEU A 584 -14.89 -4.00 -13.31
CA LEU A 584 -13.56 -3.88 -13.90
C LEU A 584 -13.62 -3.05 -15.18
N ASN A 585 -12.60 -2.23 -15.37
CA ASN A 585 -12.29 -1.59 -16.63
C ASN A 585 -10.87 -2.00 -17.02
N VAL A 586 -10.70 -2.53 -18.23
CA VAL A 586 -9.39 -2.89 -18.78
C VAL A 586 -9.19 -2.11 -20.06
N ASP A 587 -8.14 -1.30 -20.10
CA ASP A 587 -7.77 -0.49 -21.27
C ASP A 587 -8.87 0.48 -21.75
N GLY A 588 -9.70 0.97 -20.82
CA GLY A 588 -10.85 1.83 -21.11
C GLY A 588 -12.11 1.07 -21.57
N VAL A 589 -12.14 -0.26 -21.46
CA VAL A 589 -13.32 -1.10 -21.75
C VAL A 589 -13.90 -1.63 -20.44
N ASP A 590 -15.14 -1.27 -20.15
CA ASP A 590 -15.87 -1.80 -18.99
C ASP A 590 -16.28 -3.25 -19.25
N LEU A 591 -15.93 -4.14 -18.33
CA LEU A 591 -16.33 -5.54 -18.35
C LEU A 591 -17.67 -5.70 -17.60
N PRO A 592 -18.47 -6.74 -17.92
CA PRO A 592 -19.70 -7.02 -17.19
C PRO A 592 -19.42 -7.22 -15.70
N GLU A 593 -20.25 -6.61 -14.85
CA GLU A 593 -20.15 -6.73 -13.40
C GLU A 593 -20.18 -8.20 -12.99
N LYS A 594 -19.25 -8.59 -12.10
CA LYS A 594 -19.15 -9.97 -11.62
C LYS A 594 -19.66 -10.05 -10.20
N ALA A 595 -20.52 -11.04 -9.93
CA ALA A 595 -20.92 -11.37 -8.57
C ALA A 595 -19.70 -11.85 -7.78
N ALA A 596 -19.62 -11.44 -6.51
CA ALA A 596 -18.56 -11.79 -5.59
C ALA A 596 -19.12 -12.60 -4.42
N VAL A 597 -18.33 -13.55 -3.93
CA VAL A 597 -18.62 -14.30 -2.70
C VAL A 597 -17.63 -13.81 -1.63
N PRO A 598 -18.09 -13.33 -0.47
CA PRO A 598 -17.22 -12.88 0.62
C PRO A 598 -16.19 -13.94 1.01
N GLY A 599 -14.92 -13.52 1.21
CA GLY A 599 -13.80 -14.41 1.53
C GLY A 599 -13.28 -15.26 0.37
N GLY A 600 -13.89 -15.18 -0.82
CA GLY A 600 -13.47 -15.92 -2.01
C GLY A 600 -12.48 -15.17 -2.89
N SER A 601 -12.29 -15.63 -4.13
CA SER A 601 -11.52 -14.95 -5.16
C SER A 601 -12.25 -15.01 -6.50
N VAL A 602 -12.18 -13.94 -7.28
CA VAL A 602 -12.73 -13.91 -8.65
C VAL A 602 -11.57 -13.87 -9.64
N ILE A 603 -11.61 -14.76 -10.64
CA ILE A 603 -10.67 -14.78 -11.76
C ILE A 603 -11.38 -14.26 -13.01
N VAL A 604 -10.79 -13.27 -13.67
CA VAL A 604 -11.32 -12.67 -14.89
C VAL A 604 -10.24 -12.66 -15.95
N ASP A 605 -10.57 -13.22 -17.12
CA ASP A 605 -9.77 -13.06 -18.32
C ASP A 605 -10.26 -11.82 -19.09
N ALA A 606 -9.33 -10.97 -19.51
CA ALA A 606 -9.62 -9.72 -20.22
C ALA A 606 -8.65 -9.52 -21.38
N GLU A 607 -9.14 -8.96 -22.49
CA GLU A 607 -8.31 -8.63 -23.64
C GLU A 607 -8.08 -7.10 -23.69
N PRO A 608 -6.83 -6.63 -23.91
CA PRO A 608 -6.60 -5.21 -24.19
C PRO A 608 -7.16 -4.82 -25.55
N LYS A 609 -7.20 -3.51 -25.82
CA LYS A 609 -7.43 -2.99 -27.17
C LYS A 609 -6.34 -3.49 -28.13
N PRO A 610 -6.61 -3.50 -29.46
CA PRO A 610 -5.63 -3.96 -30.45
C PRO A 610 -4.31 -3.19 -30.41
N PHE A 611 -3.22 -3.92 -30.64
CA PHE A 611 -1.83 -3.44 -30.70
C PHE A 611 -1.33 -3.53 -32.16
N GLY A 612 -0.47 -2.60 -32.55
CA GLY A 612 0.36 -2.69 -33.75
C GLY A 612 1.36 -3.83 -33.68
N VAL A 613 2.05 -4.09 -34.79
CA VAL A 613 3.07 -5.14 -34.87
C VAL A 613 4.20 -4.83 -33.88
N GLY A 614 4.49 -5.74 -32.96
CA GLY A 614 5.59 -5.59 -32.00
C GLY A 614 5.44 -4.44 -30.97
N GLU A 615 4.25 -3.84 -30.88
CA GLU A 615 3.94 -2.77 -29.92
C GLU A 615 4.00 -3.32 -28.48
N GLN A 616 4.43 -2.48 -27.54
CA GLN A 616 4.36 -2.71 -26.12
C GLN A 616 3.68 -1.52 -25.45
N ARG A 617 2.73 -1.79 -24.54
CA ARG A 617 1.98 -0.77 -23.80
C ARG A 617 1.73 -1.23 -22.37
N ASP A 618 1.80 -0.29 -21.44
CA ASP A 618 1.29 -0.47 -20.07
C ASP A 618 -0.23 -0.28 -20.10
N VAL A 619 -0.96 -1.38 -19.93
CA VAL A 619 -2.43 -1.37 -20.02
C VAL A 619 -3.01 -1.02 -18.65
N PRO A 620 -3.82 0.06 -18.53
CA PRO A 620 -4.45 0.42 -17.28
C PRO A 620 -5.59 -0.56 -16.96
N ILE A 621 -5.63 -1.00 -15.70
CA ILE A 621 -6.65 -1.87 -15.13
C ILE A 621 -7.22 -1.14 -13.91
N VAL A 622 -8.53 -0.93 -13.91
CA VAL A 622 -9.27 -0.32 -12.81
C VAL A 622 -10.23 -1.35 -12.23
N VAL A 623 -10.17 -1.58 -10.93
CA VAL A 623 -11.08 -2.49 -10.22
C VAL A 623 -11.76 -1.74 -9.09
N THR A 624 -13.06 -1.91 -8.94
CA THR A 624 -13.87 -1.33 -7.85
C THR A 624 -14.80 -2.40 -7.28
N PHE A 625 -14.87 -2.52 -5.97
CA PHE A 625 -15.87 -3.35 -5.30
C PHE A 625 -17.20 -2.64 -5.18
N VAL A 626 -18.27 -3.43 -5.26
CA VAL A 626 -19.65 -3.03 -4.99
C VAL A 626 -20.13 -3.86 -3.80
N ASP A 627 -20.54 -3.22 -2.73
CA ASP A 627 -21.16 -3.93 -1.60
C ASP A 627 -22.63 -4.27 -1.83
N ALA A 628 -23.19 -5.08 -0.93
CA ALA A 628 -24.59 -5.47 -0.95
C ALA A 628 -25.59 -4.29 -0.84
N GLY A 629 -25.14 -3.10 -0.43
CA GLY A 629 -25.93 -1.87 -0.39
C GLY A 629 -25.75 -0.97 -1.63
N GLY A 630 -24.95 -1.41 -2.62
CA GLY A 630 -24.61 -0.64 -3.81
C GLY A 630 -23.50 0.40 -3.61
N GLY A 631 -22.84 0.40 -2.44
CA GLY A 631 -21.71 1.27 -2.13
C GLY A 631 -20.44 0.86 -2.90
N LEU A 632 -19.72 1.86 -3.41
CA LEU A 632 -18.47 1.65 -4.16
C LEU A 632 -17.24 1.85 -3.27
N SER A 633 -16.26 0.96 -3.39
CA SER A 633 -14.92 1.16 -2.83
C SER A 633 -14.19 2.32 -3.50
N ALA A 634 -13.05 2.72 -2.93
CA ALA A 634 -12.04 3.40 -3.74
C ALA A 634 -11.62 2.49 -4.92
N ALA A 635 -11.40 3.09 -6.09
CA ALA A 635 -10.97 2.34 -7.26
C ALA A 635 -9.48 2.00 -7.16
N ARG A 636 -9.14 0.72 -7.34
CA ARG A 636 -7.75 0.28 -7.50
C ARG A 636 -7.31 0.52 -8.94
N LEU A 637 -6.34 1.42 -9.14
CA LEU A 637 -5.68 1.64 -10.43
C LEU A 637 -4.32 0.93 -10.45
N MET A 638 -4.09 0.11 -11.47
CA MET A 638 -2.77 -0.47 -11.76
C MET A 638 -2.52 -0.57 -13.26
N SER A 639 -1.26 -0.79 -13.63
CA SER A 639 -0.85 -1.03 -15.01
C SER A 639 -0.18 -2.40 -15.13
N CYS A 640 -0.50 -3.13 -16.20
CA CYS A 640 0.17 -4.39 -16.54
C CYS A 640 0.80 -4.26 -17.93
N ALA A 641 2.10 -4.52 -18.03
CA ALA A 641 2.82 -4.47 -19.29
C ALA A 641 2.36 -5.61 -20.22
N ALA A 642 1.86 -5.25 -21.40
CA ALA A 642 1.51 -6.18 -22.46
C ALA A 642 2.33 -5.88 -23.71
N TYR A 643 2.55 -6.89 -24.55
CA TYR A 643 3.33 -6.78 -25.77
C TYR A 643 2.79 -7.70 -26.87
N ASP A 644 2.88 -7.25 -28.12
CA ASP A 644 2.62 -8.09 -29.29
C ASP A 644 3.86 -8.88 -29.68
N ALA A 645 3.71 -10.18 -29.90
CA ALA A 645 4.83 -11.09 -30.18
C ALA A 645 5.33 -11.08 -31.64
N ARG A 646 4.72 -10.32 -32.56
CA ARG A 646 5.14 -10.31 -33.97
C ARG A 646 6.43 -9.51 -34.17
N ALA A 647 7.32 -10.01 -35.02
CA ALA A 647 8.60 -9.36 -35.32
C ALA A 647 8.47 -8.28 -36.43
N PRO A 648 9.27 -7.21 -36.39
CA PRO A 648 9.31 -6.22 -37.48
C PRO A 648 9.91 -6.79 -38.77
N LYS A 649 9.48 -6.27 -39.93
CA LYS A 649 9.99 -6.71 -41.24
C LYS A 649 11.45 -6.29 -41.48
N ALA A 650 12.26 -7.19 -42.03
CA ALA A 650 13.65 -6.92 -42.43
C ALA A 650 13.77 -5.76 -43.45
N ILE A 651 14.89 -5.04 -43.44
CA ILE A 651 15.18 -3.93 -44.37
C ILE A 651 15.73 -4.49 -45.68
N PRO A 652 15.35 -3.96 -46.86
CA PRO A 652 15.86 -4.43 -48.15
C PRO A 652 17.33 -3.98 -48.31
N THR A 653 18.12 -4.77 -49.02
CA THR A 653 19.57 -4.52 -49.23
C THR A 653 19.93 -4.68 -50.70
N SER A 654 21.04 -4.07 -51.14
CA SER A 654 21.55 -4.12 -52.52
C SER A 654 23.01 -4.61 -52.54
N PRO A 655 23.49 -5.24 -53.63
CA PRO A 655 24.90 -5.66 -53.78
C PRO A 655 25.87 -4.50 -54.09
N VAL A 656 25.39 -3.25 -54.16
CA VAL A 656 26.24 -2.06 -54.38
C VAL A 656 27.14 -1.83 -53.16
N VAL A 657 28.43 -1.57 -53.41
CA VAL A 657 29.40 -1.28 -52.35
C VAL A 657 29.22 0.14 -51.85
N ILE A 658 29.09 0.28 -50.54
CA ILE A 658 29.11 1.58 -49.86
C ILE A 658 30.53 1.87 -49.38
N TRP A 659 31.07 3.01 -49.80
CA TRP A 659 32.38 3.48 -49.37
C TRP A 659 32.29 4.17 -48.00
N SER A 660 33.21 3.82 -47.10
CA SER A 660 33.48 4.56 -45.86
C SER A 660 34.41 5.76 -46.12
N SER A 661 34.73 6.53 -45.08
CA SER A 661 35.78 7.54 -45.18
C SER A 661 37.15 6.91 -45.50
N GLN A 662 38.09 7.72 -45.97
CA GLN A 662 39.50 7.30 -45.95
C GLN A 662 39.96 7.05 -44.51
N SER A 663 41.01 6.22 -44.36
CA SER A 663 41.62 6.00 -43.06
C SER A 663 42.21 7.29 -42.51
N ASP A 664 41.81 7.67 -41.31
CA ASP A 664 42.36 8.81 -40.59
C ASP A 664 43.79 8.52 -40.07
N ALA A 665 44.41 9.51 -39.41
CA ALA A 665 45.75 9.37 -38.84
C ALA A 665 45.87 8.30 -37.74
N THR A 666 44.74 7.82 -37.19
CA THR A 666 44.68 6.73 -36.20
C THR A 666 44.50 5.35 -36.85
N GLY A 667 44.40 5.29 -38.18
CA GLY A 667 44.19 4.06 -38.94
C GLY A 667 42.75 3.55 -38.88
N GLN A 668 41.77 4.40 -38.55
CA GLN A 668 40.34 4.07 -38.55
C GLN A 668 39.63 4.75 -39.72
N ALA A 669 38.57 4.12 -40.22
CA ALA A 669 37.66 4.69 -41.21
C ALA A 669 36.26 4.82 -40.60
N GLU A 670 35.56 5.91 -40.91
CA GLU A 670 34.20 6.15 -40.46
C GLU A 670 33.20 5.55 -41.45
N LEU A 671 32.35 4.66 -40.94
CA LEU A 671 31.22 4.10 -41.66
C LEU A 671 29.93 4.72 -41.13
N ALA A 672 29.20 5.43 -41.98
CA ALA A 672 27.90 5.98 -41.65
C ALA A 672 26.83 5.58 -42.67
N LEU A 673 25.73 5.03 -42.16
CA LEU A 673 24.65 4.43 -42.91
C LEU A 673 23.30 5.03 -42.51
N LYS A 674 22.33 4.97 -43.43
CA LYS A 674 20.94 5.35 -43.20
C LYS A 674 19.96 4.37 -43.86
N TRP A 675 18.76 4.23 -43.28
CA TRP A 675 17.67 3.41 -43.82
C TRP A 675 16.30 3.89 -43.30
N PRO A 676 15.17 3.57 -43.97
CA PRO A 676 13.87 3.96 -43.48
C PRO A 676 13.45 3.15 -42.24
N PRO A 677 12.65 3.75 -41.33
CA PRO A 677 12.13 3.05 -40.17
C PRO A 677 11.21 1.89 -40.59
N ARG A 678 11.08 0.90 -39.72
CA ARG A 678 10.22 -0.28 -39.91
C ARG A 678 9.10 -0.24 -38.87
N GLU A 679 7.87 -0.46 -39.32
CA GLU A 679 6.72 -0.56 -38.43
C GLU A 679 7.00 -1.64 -37.36
N GLY A 680 6.83 -1.26 -36.10
CA GLY A 680 7.09 -2.12 -34.95
C GLY A 680 8.55 -2.20 -34.48
N ALA A 681 9.52 -1.62 -35.20
CA ALA A 681 10.91 -1.60 -34.77
C ALA A 681 11.18 -0.45 -33.79
N SER A 682 11.58 -0.77 -32.56
CA SER A 682 11.99 0.22 -31.55
C SER A 682 13.48 0.53 -31.60
N ARG A 683 14.28 -0.40 -32.14
CA ARG A 683 15.73 -0.28 -32.35
C ARG A 683 16.22 -1.27 -33.40
N TYR A 684 17.49 -1.14 -33.80
CA TYR A 684 18.15 -2.00 -34.77
C TYR A 684 19.48 -2.49 -34.22
N ARG A 685 19.78 -3.77 -34.40
CA ARG A 685 21.09 -4.37 -34.09
C ARG A 685 21.91 -4.49 -35.36
N ILE A 686 23.13 -3.97 -35.33
CA ILE A 686 24.02 -3.92 -36.49
C ILE A 686 25.16 -4.91 -36.30
N TYR A 687 25.41 -5.72 -37.31
CA TYR A 687 26.43 -6.77 -37.32
C TYR A 687 27.36 -6.61 -38.53
N LEU A 688 28.66 -6.85 -38.34
CA LEU A 688 29.71 -6.81 -39.36
C LEU A 688 30.24 -8.22 -39.65
N GLY A 689 30.34 -8.59 -40.92
CA GLY A 689 30.95 -9.84 -41.36
C GLY A 689 32.06 -9.60 -42.38
N ASP A 690 33.21 -10.24 -42.18
CA ASP A 690 34.32 -10.23 -43.14
C ASP A 690 34.01 -11.14 -44.33
N ALA A 691 34.28 -10.67 -45.56
CA ALA A 691 33.97 -11.41 -46.78
C ALA A 691 34.60 -12.81 -46.83
N ARG A 692 35.82 -13.02 -46.33
CA ARG A 692 36.47 -14.35 -46.31
C ARG A 692 35.79 -15.27 -45.32
N ARG A 693 35.46 -14.76 -44.14
CA ARG A 693 34.74 -15.52 -43.11
C ARG A 693 33.34 -15.92 -43.58
N LEU A 694 32.62 -15.00 -44.22
CA LEU A 694 31.28 -15.27 -44.75
C LEU A 694 31.32 -16.23 -45.95
N ALA A 695 32.26 -16.06 -46.88
CA ALA A 695 32.46 -16.98 -47.99
C ALA A 695 32.79 -18.41 -47.52
N GLY A 696 33.65 -18.54 -46.49
CA GLY A 696 33.95 -19.82 -45.86
C GLY A 696 32.73 -20.49 -45.22
N ALA A 697 31.88 -19.71 -44.54
CA ALA A 697 30.62 -20.21 -43.98
C ALA A 697 29.60 -20.63 -45.06
N LEU A 698 29.69 -20.06 -46.26
CA LEU A 698 28.87 -20.40 -47.43
C LEU A 698 29.46 -21.53 -48.28
N GLY A 699 30.71 -21.94 -48.04
CA GLY A 699 31.43 -22.87 -48.93
C GLY A 699 31.65 -22.34 -50.34
N ALA A 700 31.62 -21.02 -50.54
CA ALA A 700 31.70 -20.37 -51.85
C ALA A 700 33.10 -19.78 -52.12
N PRO A 701 33.63 -19.87 -53.35
CA PRO A 701 34.88 -19.19 -53.71
C PRO A 701 34.68 -17.67 -53.78
N LEU A 702 35.65 -16.91 -53.28
CA LEU A 702 35.72 -15.46 -53.49
C LEU A 702 36.23 -15.18 -54.91
N ALA A 703 35.56 -14.27 -55.63
CA ALA A 703 36.00 -13.87 -56.96
C ALA A 703 37.38 -13.18 -56.90
N GLU A 704 38.33 -13.63 -57.73
CA GLU A 704 39.60 -12.94 -57.94
C GLU A 704 39.39 -11.75 -58.89
N SER A 705 38.87 -10.65 -58.35
CA SER A 705 38.69 -9.41 -59.10
C SER A 705 39.30 -8.23 -58.33
N PRO A 706 40.00 -7.28 -58.99
CA PRO A 706 40.41 -6.04 -58.35
C PRO A 706 39.22 -5.11 -58.05
N ILE A 707 38.03 -5.37 -58.63
CA ILE A 707 36.81 -4.58 -58.39
C ILE A 707 36.05 -5.17 -57.21
N ARG A 708 35.96 -4.41 -56.12
CA ARG A 708 35.33 -4.89 -54.88
C ARG A 708 33.83 -5.13 -55.01
N ALA A 709 33.14 -4.37 -55.87
CA ALA A 709 31.73 -4.63 -56.15
C ALA A 709 31.49 -6.02 -56.78
N ALA A 710 32.40 -6.51 -57.63
CA ALA A 710 32.31 -7.85 -58.21
C ALA A 710 32.53 -8.97 -57.16
N GLN A 711 33.40 -8.73 -56.16
CA GLN A 711 33.63 -9.66 -55.05
C GLN A 711 32.41 -9.76 -54.12
N ALA A 712 31.67 -8.66 -53.94
CA ALA A 712 30.56 -8.59 -53.00
C ALA A 712 29.33 -9.40 -53.43
N LYS A 713 29.05 -9.41 -54.73
CA LYS A 713 27.83 -9.98 -55.35
C LYS A 713 27.49 -11.41 -54.92
N PRO A 714 28.38 -12.42 -55.04
CA PRO A 714 28.04 -13.80 -54.70
C PRO A 714 27.64 -13.99 -53.23
N ILE A 715 28.27 -13.26 -52.31
CA ILE A 715 27.97 -13.34 -50.87
C ILE A 715 26.64 -12.64 -50.57
N HIS A 716 26.35 -11.50 -51.22
CA HIS A 716 25.06 -10.82 -51.08
C HIS A 716 23.89 -11.72 -51.50
N LEU A 717 23.97 -12.37 -52.67
CA LEU A 717 22.93 -13.28 -53.17
C LEU A 717 22.70 -14.48 -52.24
N ALA A 718 23.73 -14.94 -51.54
CA ALA A 718 23.64 -16.05 -50.60
C ALA A 718 23.28 -15.63 -49.15
N SER A 719 22.94 -14.35 -48.90
CA SER A 719 22.67 -13.79 -47.57
C SER A 719 21.70 -14.64 -46.73
N ALA A 720 20.66 -15.20 -47.33
CA ALA A 720 19.63 -15.99 -46.65
C ALA A 720 20.14 -17.29 -45.99
N GLN A 721 21.27 -17.82 -46.45
CA GLN A 721 21.88 -19.04 -45.93
C GLN A 721 22.65 -18.78 -44.62
N LEU A 722 23.07 -17.52 -44.37
CA LEU A 722 23.82 -17.11 -43.18
C LEU A 722 22.88 -16.89 -41.98
N LYS A 723 22.36 -17.98 -41.39
CA LYS A 723 21.38 -17.92 -40.29
C LYS A 723 21.99 -17.72 -38.90
N ASN A 724 23.29 -17.99 -38.73
CA ASN A 724 23.96 -17.95 -37.44
C ASN A 724 24.68 -16.62 -37.20
N LYS A 725 24.44 -15.99 -36.04
CA LYS A 725 25.09 -14.74 -35.62
C LYS A 725 26.60 -14.90 -35.36
N VAL A 726 27.09 -16.10 -35.07
CA VAL A 726 28.49 -16.38 -34.66
C VAL A 726 29.52 -15.95 -35.70
N VAL A 727 29.20 -15.97 -36.99
CA VAL A 727 30.12 -15.56 -38.07
C VAL A 727 30.21 -14.04 -38.23
N PHE A 728 29.43 -13.28 -37.46
CA PHE A 728 29.41 -11.83 -37.46
C PHE A 728 29.92 -11.26 -36.13
N THR A 729 30.39 -10.02 -36.18
CA THR A 729 30.76 -9.20 -35.02
C THR A 729 29.65 -8.20 -34.77
N TYR A 730 29.18 -8.07 -33.53
CA TYR A 730 28.18 -7.07 -33.17
C TYR A 730 28.84 -5.69 -33.10
N LEU A 731 28.33 -4.73 -33.87
CA LEU A 731 28.87 -3.36 -33.94
C LEU A 731 28.17 -2.39 -32.99
N GLY A 732 26.90 -2.65 -32.66
CA GLY A 732 26.11 -1.77 -31.80
C GLY A 732 24.63 -1.76 -32.16
N GLU A 733 23.91 -0.83 -31.54
CA GLU A 733 22.48 -0.60 -31.73
C GLU A 733 22.21 0.82 -32.24
N ALA A 734 21.22 0.96 -33.12
CA ALA A 734 20.64 2.24 -33.53
C ALA A 734 19.21 2.35 -33.00
N SER A 735 18.80 3.56 -32.60
CA SER A 735 17.42 3.82 -32.18
C SER A 735 16.44 3.62 -33.34
N GLY A 736 15.20 3.24 -33.03
CA GLY A 736 14.08 3.23 -33.98
C GLY A 736 13.62 4.62 -34.39
N SER A 737 14.01 5.66 -33.63
CA SER A 737 13.72 7.05 -33.93
C SER A 737 14.44 7.53 -35.19
N THR A 738 13.72 8.26 -36.04
CA THR A 738 14.28 8.89 -37.23
C THR A 738 15.01 10.19 -36.90
N ALA A 739 16.07 10.49 -37.63
CA ALA A 739 16.67 11.81 -37.70
C ALA A 739 15.72 12.79 -38.44
N PRO A 740 16.06 14.11 -38.53
CA PRO A 740 15.20 15.12 -39.17
C PRO A 740 14.84 14.84 -40.64
N ASP A 741 15.60 13.98 -41.32
CA ASP A 741 15.35 13.55 -42.69
C ASP A 741 14.36 12.36 -42.80
N GLY A 742 13.80 11.89 -41.67
CA GLY A 742 12.86 10.78 -41.63
C GLY A 742 13.51 9.40 -41.76
N LEU A 743 14.85 9.30 -41.66
CA LEU A 743 15.60 8.04 -41.75
C LEU A 743 16.27 7.71 -40.42
N VAL A 744 16.55 6.43 -40.20
CA VAL A 744 17.37 5.95 -39.08
C VAL A 744 18.84 6.07 -39.47
N HIS A 745 19.66 6.69 -38.63
CA HIS A 745 21.10 6.86 -38.87
C HIS A 745 21.92 5.97 -37.95
N PHE A 746 23.04 5.46 -38.46
CA PHE A 746 24.03 4.72 -37.69
C PHE A 746 25.44 5.06 -38.18
N SER A 747 26.32 5.46 -37.27
CA SER A 747 27.72 5.74 -37.55
C SER A 747 28.64 4.96 -36.60
N THR A 748 29.73 4.40 -37.12
CA THR A 748 30.74 3.70 -36.32
C THR A 748 32.12 3.81 -36.96
N ARG A 749 33.18 3.46 -36.20
CA ARG A 749 34.54 3.38 -36.72
C ARG A 749 34.91 1.92 -37.01
N ILE A 750 35.44 1.68 -38.19
CA ILE A 750 35.97 0.38 -38.62
C ILE A 750 37.48 0.49 -38.87
N PRO A 751 38.26 -0.58 -38.67
CA PRO A 751 39.69 -0.55 -38.96
C PRO A 751 39.95 -0.19 -40.43
N GLY A 752 40.72 0.87 -40.68
CA GLY A 752 41.06 1.35 -42.02
C GLY A 752 41.97 0.41 -42.82
N GLY A 753 42.59 -0.56 -42.15
CA GLY A 753 43.36 -1.65 -42.77
C GLY A 753 42.50 -2.72 -43.46
N LEU A 754 41.16 -2.67 -43.33
CA LEU A 754 40.23 -3.56 -44.01
C LEU A 754 40.14 -3.21 -45.50
N ARG A 755 41.12 -3.71 -46.27
CA ARG A 755 41.18 -3.53 -47.73
C ARG A 755 40.12 -4.38 -48.47
N SER A 756 39.68 -5.49 -47.87
CA SER A 756 38.63 -6.38 -48.41
C SER A 756 37.23 -5.84 -48.17
N VAL A 757 36.28 -6.26 -49.01
CA VAL A 757 34.85 -6.04 -48.79
C VAL A 757 34.44 -6.60 -47.43
N GLN A 758 33.63 -5.84 -46.70
CA GLN A 758 32.94 -6.26 -45.48
C GLN A 758 31.44 -6.22 -45.74
N PHE A 759 30.65 -6.86 -44.87
CA PHE A 759 29.19 -6.88 -44.99
C PHE A 759 28.53 -6.45 -43.69
N ILE A 760 27.56 -5.54 -43.81
CA ILE A 760 26.72 -5.10 -42.71
C ILE A 760 25.37 -5.81 -42.79
N ARG A 761 24.90 -6.33 -41.65
CA ARG A 761 23.53 -6.81 -41.46
C ARG A 761 22.82 -5.97 -40.43
N VAL A 762 21.65 -5.44 -40.79
CA VAL A 762 20.79 -4.65 -39.91
C VAL A 762 19.57 -5.49 -39.52
N VAL A 763 19.38 -5.72 -38.22
CA VAL A 763 18.28 -6.53 -37.68
C VAL A 763 17.34 -5.63 -36.88
N PRO A 764 16.09 -5.40 -37.33
CA PRO A 764 15.12 -4.63 -36.56
C PRO A 764 14.64 -5.42 -35.34
N VAL A 765 14.43 -4.73 -34.22
CA VAL A 765 14.00 -5.32 -32.95
C VAL A 765 12.79 -4.56 -32.44
N SER A 766 11.73 -5.26 -32.03
CA SER A 766 10.56 -4.62 -31.43
C SER A 766 10.82 -4.17 -29.98
N ALA A 767 9.91 -3.37 -29.42
CA ALA A 767 9.96 -3.01 -28.00
C ALA A 767 9.91 -4.25 -27.10
N GLY A 768 9.06 -5.23 -27.46
CA GLY A 768 8.97 -6.55 -26.82
C GLY A 768 10.11 -7.53 -27.17
N HIS A 769 11.23 -7.05 -27.71
CA HIS A 769 12.42 -7.85 -28.05
C HIS A 769 12.24 -8.92 -29.15
N ALA A 770 11.17 -8.86 -29.94
CA ALA A 770 10.99 -9.75 -31.09
C ALA A 770 11.91 -9.33 -32.25
N GLU A 771 12.60 -10.30 -32.86
CA GLU A 771 13.48 -10.12 -34.01
C GLU A 771 13.00 -10.98 -35.18
N PRO A 772 13.09 -10.50 -36.44
CA PRO A 772 12.89 -11.39 -37.58
C PRO A 772 14.00 -12.45 -37.61
N ALA A 773 13.75 -13.58 -38.27
CA ALA A 773 14.75 -14.61 -38.47
C ALA A 773 16.04 -14.00 -39.04
N PHE A 774 17.19 -14.27 -38.41
CA PHE A 774 18.44 -13.58 -38.70
C PHE A 774 18.88 -13.68 -40.19
N GLY A 775 18.63 -14.82 -40.84
CA GLY A 775 18.89 -15.02 -42.26
C GLY A 775 17.94 -14.25 -43.19
N ALA A 776 16.76 -13.84 -42.72
CA ALA A 776 15.83 -13.02 -43.51
C ALA A 776 16.29 -11.55 -43.62
N CYS A 777 17.27 -11.13 -42.81
CA CYS A 777 17.89 -9.82 -42.93
C CYS A 777 18.99 -9.86 -44.00
N GLY A 778 18.94 -8.94 -44.96
CA GLY A 778 19.91 -8.84 -46.05
C GLY A 778 21.32 -8.42 -45.61
N LEU A 779 22.26 -8.41 -46.56
CA LEU A 779 23.64 -7.96 -46.35
C LEU A 779 23.96 -6.75 -47.24
N VAL A 780 24.63 -5.76 -46.66
CA VAL A 780 25.07 -4.54 -47.36
C VAL A 780 26.59 -4.57 -47.47
N PRO A 781 27.16 -4.61 -48.68
CA PRO A 781 28.60 -4.56 -48.86
C PRO A 781 29.15 -3.16 -48.51
N VAL A 782 30.22 -3.12 -47.73
CA VAL A 782 30.93 -1.89 -47.36
C VAL A 782 32.43 -2.06 -47.52
N ALA A 783 33.15 -0.99 -47.86
CA ALA A 783 34.60 -1.04 -48.03
C ALA A 783 35.28 0.30 -47.72
N VAL A 784 36.57 0.26 -47.37
CA VAL A 784 37.41 1.44 -47.15
C VAL A 784 38.08 1.84 -48.47
N PRO A 785 37.99 3.11 -48.93
CA PRO A 785 38.68 3.56 -50.15
C PRO A 785 40.17 3.15 -50.18
N THR A 786 40.66 2.72 -51.35
CA THR A 786 42.04 2.27 -51.52
C THR A 786 43.03 3.44 -51.46
N VAL A 787 44.15 3.25 -50.75
CA VAL A 787 45.24 4.24 -50.63
C VAL A 787 46.37 4.02 -51.65
N ASP A 788 46.14 3.20 -52.67
CA ASP A 788 47.17 2.90 -53.67
C ASP A 788 47.49 4.16 -54.49
N ARG A 789 48.75 4.59 -54.39
CA ARG A 789 49.25 5.83 -54.98
C ARG A 789 50.11 5.51 -56.22
N PRO A 790 49.89 6.18 -57.36
CA PRO A 790 50.79 6.02 -58.51
C PRO A 790 52.22 6.49 -58.22
N PRO A 791 53.24 5.97 -58.95
CA PRO A 791 54.58 6.55 -58.95
C PRO A 791 54.57 8.04 -59.37
N PRO A 792 55.56 8.84 -58.94
CA PRO A 792 55.70 10.22 -59.40
C PRO A 792 55.88 10.28 -60.93
N PRO A 793 55.20 11.21 -61.64
CA PRO A 793 55.39 11.37 -63.08
C PRO A 793 56.67 12.14 -63.40
N LEU A 794 57.12 12.05 -64.64
CA LEU A 794 58.14 12.94 -65.22
C LEU A 794 57.46 14.17 -65.83
N LEU A 795 58.10 15.33 -65.67
CA LEU A 795 57.65 16.59 -66.24
C LEU A 795 58.81 17.26 -66.98
N ASP A 796 58.65 17.47 -68.28
CA ASP A 796 59.60 18.19 -69.11
C ASP A 796 59.03 19.57 -69.45
N ALA A 797 59.87 20.61 -69.37
CA ALA A 797 59.54 21.99 -69.73
C ALA A 797 60.44 22.49 -70.86
N ARG A 798 59.85 22.97 -71.95
CA ARG A 798 60.57 23.56 -73.08
C ARG A 798 60.03 24.97 -73.35
N THR A 799 60.89 25.99 -73.19
CA THR A 799 60.52 27.39 -73.41
C THR A 799 61.10 27.89 -74.73
N GLU A 800 60.27 28.42 -75.62
CA GLU A 800 60.64 29.01 -76.91
C GLU A 800 60.07 30.43 -77.00
N PRO A 801 60.88 31.47 -77.29
CA PRO A 801 60.42 32.87 -77.21
C PRO A 801 59.19 33.20 -78.07
N ALA A 802 59.05 32.59 -79.24
CA ALA A 802 57.95 32.85 -80.17
C ALA A 802 56.66 32.08 -79.85
N VAL A 803 56.75 30.95 -79.13
CA VAL A 803 55.64 30.00 -78.92
C VAL A 803 55.18 29.95 -77.46
N GLY A 804 56.09 30.21 -76.52
CA GLY A 804 55.83 30.18 -75.08
C GLY A 804 56.48 28.96 -74.43
N LEU A 805 55.75 28.26 -73.56
CA LEU A 805 56.23 27.09 -72.83
C LEU A 805 55.36 25.88 -73.13
N THR A 806 56.00 24.76 -73.49
CA THR A 806 55.35 23.44 -73.60
C THR A 806 55.76 22.58 -72.40
N LEU A 807 54.77 22.06 -71.68
CA LEU A 807 54.93 21.13 -70.57
C LEU A 807 54.47 19.73 -70.99
N THR A 808 55.35 18.74 -70.89
CA THR A 808 55.02 17.34 -71.22
C THR A 808 55.11 16.47 -69.98
N ILE A 809 54.00 15.82 -69.63
CA ILE A 809 53.85 14.93 -68.48
C ILE A 809 53.94 13.50 -68.97
N ARG A 810 54.77 12.66 -68.33
CA ARG A 810 54.90 11.24 -68.63
C ARG A 810 54.78 10.40 -67.36
N ALA A 811 53.75 9.56 -67.27
CA ALA A 811 53.55 8.62 -66.18
C ALA A 811 53.89 7.20 -66.62
N ARG A 812 54.77 6.53 -65.86
CA ARG A 812 55.22 5.15 -66.09
C ARG A 812 55.04 4.32 -64.82
N GLY A 813 54.94 3.00 -64.99
CA GLY A 813 54.83 2.06 -63.85
C GLY A 813 53.45 2.08 -63.16
N LEU A 814 52.40 2.50 -63.87
CA LEU A 814 51.02 2.39 -63.40
C LEU A 814 50.60 0.91 -63.35
N ARG A 815 49.91 0.52 -62.28
CA ARG A 815 49.46 -0.86 -62.06
C ARG A 815 48.34 -1.26 -63.05
N PRO A 816 48.53 -2.32 -63.86
CA PRO A 816 47.53 -2.77 -64.84
C PRO A 816 46.20 -3.20 -64.23
N ASP A 817 46.23 -3.79 -63.03
CA ASP A 817 45.02 -4.30 -62.36
C ASP A 817 44.09 -3.17 -61.87
N LEU A 818 44.65 -2.04 -61.44
CA LEU A 818 43.87 -0.85 -61.05
C LEU A 818 43.35 -0.08 -62.28
N LEU A 819 44.08 -0.10 -63.39
CA LEU A 819 43.62 0.48 -64.66
C LEU A 819 42.50 -0.37 -65.28
N ALA A 820 42.60 -1.70 -65.20
CA ALA A 820 41.58 -2.63 -65.69
C ALA A 820 40.28 -2.60 -64.83
N ALA A 821 40.37 -2.13 -63.58
CA ALA A 821 39.22 -2.01 -62.68
C ALA A 821 38.19 -0.95 -63.13
N ALA A 822 38.57 -0.03 -64.02
CA ALA A 822 37.68 0.93 -64.65
C ALA A 822 37.84 0.88 -66.18
N PRO A 823 37.19 -0.08 -66.88
CA PRO A 823 37.35 -0.26 -68.32
C PRO A 823 37.02 1.02 -69.10
N GLY A 824 38.01 1.59 -69.81
CA GLY A 824 37.89 2.87 -70.53
C GLY A 824 38.25 4.12 -69.72
N GLY A 825 38.57 3.98 -68.43
CA GLY A 825 39.03 5.07 -67.57
C GLY A 825 40.50 5.42 -67.84
N SER A 826 40.79 6.69 -68.11
CA SER A 826 42.16 7.20 -68.28
C SER A 826 42.69 7.79 -66.96
N PRO A 827 43.98 7.61 -66.61
CA PRO A 827 44.60 8.28 -65.48
C PRO A 827 44.50 9.80 -65.60
N GLU A 828 44.40 10.47 -64.46
CA GLU A 828 44.31 11.93 -64.40
C GLU A 828 45.67 12.54 -64.03
N PHE A 829 45.93 13.76 -64.50
CA PHE A 829 47.07 14.57 -64.09
C PHE A 829 46.62 15.94 -63.55
N ARG A 830 47.45 16.54 -62.70
CA ARG A 830 47.36 17.97 -62.36
C ARG A 830 48.73 18.61 -62.33
N LEU A 831 48.79 19.88 -62.73
CA LEU A 831 49.98 20.71 -62.77
C LEU A 831 49.95 21.80 -61.70
N ARG A 832 51.09 22.03 -61.06
CA ARG A 832 51.30 23.10 -60.07
C ARG A 832 52.36 24.08 -60.55
N ARG A 833 52.24 25.34 -60.15
CA ARG A 833 53.12 26.45 -60.59
C ARG A 833 53.53 27.35 -59.43
N THR A 834 54.81 27.72 -59.35
CA THR A 834 55.34 28.67 -58.36
C THR A 834 56.49 29.51 -58.92
N LYS A 835 56.70 30.72 -58.37
CA LYS A 835 57.83 31.63 -58.65
C LYS A 835 59.01 31.46 -57.69
N ARG A 836 58.84 30.65 -56.64
CA ARG A 836 59.83 30.39 -55.59
C ARG A 836 59.99 28.88 -55.43
N ASP A 837 61.19 28.45 -55.08
CA ASP A 837 61.44 27.07 -54.68
C ASP A 837 60.78 26.81 -53.31
N ILE A 838 59.53 26.34 -53.33
CA ILE A 838 58.74 25.93 -52.18
C ILE A 838 58.52 24.43 -52.22
N ASP A 839 58.18 23.80 -51.08
CA ASP A 839 57.83 22.38 -51.09
C ASP A 839 56.72 22.11 -52.13
N ARG A 840 57.08 21.24 -53.07
CA ARG A 840 56.28 20.85 -54.24
C ARG A 840 54.84 20.43 -53.92
N ARG A 841 54.56 19.95 -52.70
CA ARG A 841 53.21 19.56 -52.26
C ARG A 841 52.30 20.77 -51.99
N PHE A 842 52.88 21.92 -51.67
CA PHE A 842 52.16 23.15 -51.35
C PHE A 842 52.09 24.14 -52.51
N ALA A 843 52.74 23.85 -53.65
CA ALA A 843 52.63 24.68 -54.85
C ALA A 843 51.17 24.72 -55.35
N PRO A 844 50.57 25.89 -55.61
CA PRO A 844 49.16 25.97 -56.04
C PRO A 844 48.90 25.18 -57.33
N VAL A 845 47.77 24.48 -57.39
CA VAL A 845 47.31 23.79 -58.62
C VAL A 845 46.93 24.85 -59.65
N TRP A 846 47.51 24.74 -60.83
CA TRP A 846 47.27 25.65 -61.95
C TRP A 846 46.25 25.08 -62.93
N THR A 847 46.36 23.79 -63.28
CA THR A 847 45.40 23.11 -64.19
C THR A 847 45.41 21.59 -63.97
N ALA A 848 44.44 20.88 -64.54
CA ALA A 848 44.32 19.42 -64.51
C ALA A 848 43.75 18.87 -65.83
N GLY A 849 43.93 17.57 -66.08
CA GLY A 849 43.45 16.90 -67.29
C GLY A 849 43.60 15.38 -67.22
N GLN A 850 43.33 14.70 -68.34
CA GLN A 850 43.51 13.25 -68.49
C GLN A 850 44.77 12.95 -69.28
N LEU A 851 45.45 11.84 -68.95
CA LEU A 851 46.56 11.32 -69.73
C LEU A 851 46.03 10.43 -70.86
N ALA A 852 46.65 10.52 -72.03
CA ALA A 852 46.42 9.60 -73.13
C ALA A 852 47.46 8.47 -73.12
N GLY A 853 47.05 7.25 -73.47
CA GLY A 853 47.94 6.09 -73.49
C GLY A 853 47.23 4.78 -73.15
N PRO A 854 48.00 3.74 -72.79
CA PRO A 854 49.46 3.70 -72.83
C PRO A 854 49.99 3.70 -74.26
N ASP A 855 51.14 4.34 -74.50
CA ASP A 855 51.89 4.14 -75.75
C ASP A 855 52.55 2.74 -75.78
N ALA A 856 53.27 2.42 -76.88
CA ALA A 856 53.95 1.14 -77.05
C ALA A 856 55.00 0.84 -75.96
N ASP A 857 55.50 1.88 -75.27
CA ASP A 857 56.47 1.79 -74.17
C ASP A 857 55.79 1.74 -72.79
N GLY A 858 54.46 1.67 -72.74
CA GLY A 858 53.69 1.61 -71.49
C GLY A 858 53.57 2.95 -70.77
N SER A 859 53.87 4.06 -71.44
CA SER A 859 53.82 5.41 -70.87
C SER A 859 52.48 6.08 -71.16
N TRP A 860 51.94 6.76 -70.16
CA TRP A 860 50.78 7.64 -70.29
C TRP A 860 51.26 9.09 -70.39
N THR A 861 50.76 9.86 -71.35
CA THR A 861 51.28 11.19 -71.66
C THR A 861 50.21 12.28 -71.71
N GLY A 862 50.59 13.48 -71.33
CA GLY A 862 49.76 14.69 -71.45
C GLY A 862 50.64 15.89 -71.78
N THR A 863 50.16 16.76 -72.67
CA THR A 863 50.89 17.97 -73.08
C THR A 863 50.05 19.20 -72.78
N VAL A 864 50.66 20.22 -72.18
CA VAL A 864 50.02 21.49 -71.87
C VAL A 864 50.87 22.64 -72.40
N GLU A 865 50.25 23.52 -73.18
CA GLU A 865 50.91 24.70 -73.76
C GLU A 865 50.55 25.97 -72.97
N VAL A 866 51.56 26.81 -72.72
CA VAL A 866 51.48 28.08 -72.01
C VAL A 866 51.95 29.20 -72.95
N PRO A 867 51.05 30.06 -73.44
CA PRO A 867 51.41 31.13 -74.36
C PRO A 867 52.38 32.17 -73.74
N PRO A 868 53.18 32.89 -74.56
CA PRO A 868 54.22 33.81 -74.06
C PRO A 868 53.69 34.95 -73.19
N ASP A 869 52.51 35.48 -73.49
CA ASP A 869 51.86 36.57 -72.74
C ASP A 869 51.48 36.18 -71.30
N LYS A 870 51.43 34.88 -71.00
CA LYS A 870 51.21 34.35 -69.63
C LYS A 870 52.50 34.12 -68.85
N LEU A 871 53.66 34.41 -69.44
CA LEU A 871 54.97 34.30 -68.84
C LEU A 871 55.55 35.70 -68.64
N VAL A 872 56.09 35.98 -67.46
CA VAL A 872 56.77 37.25 -67.20
C VAL A 872 58.20 37.16 -67.76
N PRO A 873 58.64 38.09 -68.63
CA PRO A 873 60.01 38.10 -69.13
C PRO A 873 61.05 38.06 -68.01
N PHE A 874 62.10 37.28 -68.25
CA PHE A 874 63.25 37.08 -67.37
C PHE A 874 62.96 36.47 -66.00
N VAL A 875 61.72 36.08 -65.69
CA VAL A 875 61.34 35.42 -64.43
C VAL A 875 61.42 33.90 -64.57
N GLU A 876 62.08 33.26 -63.62
CA GLU A 876 62.13 31.81 -63.52
C GLU A 876 60.86 31.27 -62.82
N LEU A 877 60.27 30.22 -63.39
CA LEU A 877 59.09 29.52 -62.85
C LEU A 877 59.41 28.04 -62.66
N PHE A 878 58.85 27.46 -61.59
CA PHE A 878 58.94 26.03 -61.28
C PHE A 878 57.58 25.36 -61.44
N TRP A 879 57.59 24.19 -62.08
CA TRP A 879 56.41 23.40 -62.40
C TRP A 879 56.52 21.99 -61.83
N TYR A 880 55.38 21.45 -61.38
CA TYR A 880 55.29 20.08 -60.86
C TYR A 880 54.04 19.38 -61.41
N ALA A 881 54.12 18.08 -61.66
CA ALA A 881 52.99 17.25 -62.07
C ALA A 881 52.69 16.16 -61.03
N GLU A 882 51.42 15.84 -60.84
CA GLU A 882 50.95 14.68 -60.08
C GLU A 882 49.97 13.88 -60.93
N VAL A 883 49.88 12.56 -60.69
CA VAL A 883 48.98 11.66 -61.41
C VAL A 883 48.15 10.79 -60.48
N ARG A 884 46.96 10.36 -60.91
CA ARG A 884 46.00 9.56 -60.13
C ARG A 884 45.37 8.44 -60.99
N TYR A 885 45.10 7.28 -60.39
CA TYR A 885 44.35 6.18 -61.03
C TYR A 885 42.89 6.57 -61.29
N PRO A 886 42.21 5.95 -62.28
CA PRO A 886 40.77 6.17 -62.46
C PRO A 886 39.97 5.73 -61.21
N PRO A 887 38.83 6.37 -60.89
CA PRO A 887 38.00 6.00 -59.74
C PRO A 887 37.47 4.56 -59.80
N GLU A 888 37.42 3.88 -58.65
CA GLU A 888 36.89 2.49 -58.54
C GLU A 888 35.34 2.50 -58.55
N PRO A 889 34.68 1.65 -59.36
CA PRO A 889 33.22 1.59 -59.41
C PRO A 889 32.60 0.92 -58.17
N ALA A 890 31.52 1.49 -57.65
CA ALA A 890 30.72 0.91 -56.55
C ALA A 890 29.72 -0.18 -57.00
N VAL A 891 29.42 -0.24 -58.30
CA VAL A 891 28.39 -1.10 -58.88
C VAL A 891 29.06 -2.30 -59.58
N PRO A 892 28.56 -3.54 -59.38
CA PRO A 892 29.07 -4.69 -60.12
C PRO A 892 28.91 -4.50 -61.64
N PRO A 893 29.87 -4.96 -62.48
CA PRO A 893 29.76 -4.87 -63.93
C PRO A 893 28.46 -5.49 -64.46
N GLY A 894 27.76 -4.76 -65.34
CA GLY A 894 26.53 -5.22 -65.99
C GLY A 894 25.25 -5.06 -65.16
N GLU A 895 25.32 -4.44 -63.97
CA GLU A 895 24.14 -4.14 -63.15
C GLU A 895 23.79 -2.64 -63.19
N ALA A 896 22.49 -2.34 -63.17
CA ALA A 896 22.03 -0.98 -62.96
C ALA A 896 22.20 -0.60 -61.47
N PRO A 897 22.70 0.60 -61.14
CA PRO A 897 22.64 1.12 -59.78
C PRO A 897 21.18 1.35 -59.42
N LEU A 898 20.55 0.37 -58.78
CA LEU A 898 19.27 0.58 -58.13
C LEU A 898 19.52 0.46 -56.63
N PRO A 899 19.31 1.54 -55.84
CA PRO A 899 19.03 1.32 -54.44
C PRO A 899 17.86 0.33 -54.37
N ALA A 900 17.91 -0.65 -53.47
CA ALA A 900 16.67 -1.34 -53.13
C ALA A 900 15.74 -0.26 -52.59
N ASP A 901 14.59 -0.01 -53.24
CA ASP A 901 13.68 1.06 -52.83
C ASP A 901 13.42 0.98 -51.33
N GLY A 902 13.76 2.04 -50.58
CA GLY A 902 13.69 2.05 -49.12
C GLY A 902 14.68 1.10 -48.40
N GLY A 903 15.88 0.91 -48.94
CA GLY A 903 16.96 0.08 -48.39
C GLY A 903 18.00 0.85 -47.57
N VAL A 904 19.09 0.14 -47.21
CA VAL A 904 20.26 0.73 -46.52
C VAL A 904 21.14 1.48 -47.52
N GLY A 905 21.52 2.72 -47.19
CA GLY A 905 22.41 3.58 -47.98
C GLY A 905 23.45 4.32 -47.14
N PRO A 906 24.39 5.06 -47.77
CA PRO A 906 25.36 5.88 -47.05
C PRO A 906 24.71 7.13 -46.48
N LEU A 907 25.19 7.57 -45.31
CA LEU A 907 24.75 8.84 -44.74
C LEU A 907 25.19 10.03 -45.61
N TRP A 908 26.46 10.02 -46.03
CA TRP A 908 27.09 11.03 -46.89
C TRP A 908 27.38 10.47 -48.30
N GLY A 909 27.14 11.28 -49.33
CA GLY A 909 27.21 10.84 -50.73
C GLY A 909 25.93 10.15 -51.21
N ALA A 910 26.00 9.54 -52.39
CA ALA A 910 24.93 8.79 -53.03
C ALA A 910 25.30 7.31 -53.21
N ILE A 911 24.28 6.45 -53.26
CA ILE A 911 24.47 5.04 -53.62
C ILE A 911 24.96 4.98 -55.05
N GLY A 912 26.07 4.26 -55.27
CA GLY A 912 26.70 4.12 -56.59
C GLY A 912 27.84 5.11 -56.84
N ASP A 913 28.16 6.01 -55.89
CA ASP A 913 29.33 6.88 -55.99
C ASP A 913 30.62 6.08 -56.17
N VAL A 914 31.50 6.56 -57.04
CA VAL A 914 32.81 5.96 -57.30
C VAL A 914 33.82 6.35 -56.21
N SER A 915 34.82 5.50 -55.95
CA SER A 915 35.89 5.81 -55.00
C SER A 915 37.10 6.40 -55.71
N GLU A 916 37.40 7.68 -55.47
CA GLU A 916 38.61 8.33 -56.00
C GLU A 916 39.89 7.83 -55.31
N GLY A 917 40.97 7.67 -56.10
CA GLY A 917 42.30 7.32 -55.58
C GLY A 917 43.10 8.50 -55.02
N LEU A 918 44.29 8.21 -54.48
CA LEU A 918 45.24 9.25 -54.06
C LEU A 918 46.10 9.74 -55.25
N TRP A 919 46.35 11.05 -55.29
CA TRP A 919 47.35 11.64 -56.18
C TRP A 919 48.75 11.12 -55.83
N SER A 920 49.62 10.93 -56.83
CA SER A 920 51.03 10.60 -56.72
C SER A 920 51.80 11.61 -55.86
N GLU A 921 53.03 11.28 -55.49
CA GLU A 921 53.97 12.35 -55.14
C GLU A 921 54.21 13.26 -56.35
N PRO A 922 54.43 14.58 -56.15
CA PRO A 922 54.73 15.47 -57.26
C PRO A 922 56.04 15.11 -57.97
N SER A 923 56.13 15.41 -59.26
CA SER A 923 57.34 15.25 -60.07
C SER A 923 58.54 16.02 -59.50
N LEU A 924 59.72 15.83 -60.09
CA LEU A 924 60.81 16.80 -59.95
C LEU A 924 60.40 18.14 -60.59
N ALA A 925 61.04 19.22 -60.14
CA ALA A 925 60.75 20.56 -60.65
C ALA A 925 61.21 20.69 -62.10
N ALA A 926 60.31 21.12 -62.99
CA ALA A 926 60.67 21.57 -64.32
C ALA A 926 60.75 23.11 -64.32
N GLN A 927 61.85 23.66 -64.84
CA GLN A 927 62.11 25.11 -64.84
C GLN A 927 61.80 25.73 -66.21
N SER A 928 61.31 26.96 -66.19
CA SER A 928 61.09 27.76 -67.41
C SER A 928 61.45 29.22 -67.18
N ARG A 929 62.10 29.86 -68.16
CA ARG A 929 62.40 31.29 -68.16
C ARG A 929 62.24 31.84 -69.57
N LEU A 930 61.38 32.84 -69.74
CA LEU A 930 61.18 33.53 -71.02
C LEU A 930 62.23 34.65 -71.17
N VAL A 931 63.00 34.67 -72.26
CA VAL A 931 63.93 35.75 -72.60
C VAL A 931 63.47 36.39 -73.92
N PRO A 932 63.04 37.66 -73.92
CA PRO A 932 62.67 38.38 -75.14
C PRO A 932 63.82 38.46 -76.16
N PRO A 933 63.56 38.24 -77.46
CA PRO A 933 64.60 38.15 -78.48
C PRO A 933 65.23 39.50 -78.84
N ASP A 934 64.49 40.61 -78.74
CA ASP A 934 64.94 41.94 -79.17
C ASP A 934 65.44 42.82 -78.00
N ALA A 935 66.23 43.85 -78.32
CA ALA A 935 66.65 44.88 -77.37
C ALA A 935 65.45 45.74 -76.91
N PRO A 936 65.51 46.39 -75.73
CA PRO A 936 64.39 47.20 -75.24
C PRO A 936 64.12 48.40 -76.17
N ASP A 937 62.85 48.79 -76.25
CA ASP A 937 62.43 49.99 -76.97
C ASP A 937 62.95 51.28 -76.31
N ALA A 938 62.90 52.39 -77.04
CA ALA A 938 63.29 53.70 -76.53
C ALA A 938 62.38 54.14 -75.36
N PRO A 939 62.89 54.87 -74.35
CA PRO A 939 62.03 55.41 -73.29
C PRO A 939 61.07 56.47 -73.86
N PRO A 940 59.88 56.66 -73.27
CA PRO A 940 58.98 57.76 -73.63
C PRO A 940 59.65 59.13 -73.50
N GLU A 941 59.13 60.13 -74.23
CA GLU A 941 59.62 61.50 -74.16
C GLU A 941 59.49 62.07 -72.72
N PRO A 942 60.58 62.61 -72.15
CA PRO A 942 60.55 63.12 -70.78
C PRO A 942 59.95 64.53 -70.70
N ALA A 943 59.23 64.81 -69.62
CA ALA A 943 58.87 66.17 -69.21
C ALA A 943 60.05 66.81 -68.45
N ILE A 944 60.57 67.92 -68.96
CA ILE A 944 61.68 68.66 -68.36
C ILE A 944 61.17 69.93 -67.67
N THR A 945 61.47 70.09 -66.39
CA THR A 945 61.10 71.27 -65.60
C THR A 945 62.34 71.88 -64.97
N ARG A 946 62.55 73.19 -65.15
CA ARG A 946 63.64 73.92 -64.50
C ARG A 946 63.15 74.52 -63.18
N GLU A 947 63.89 74.24 -62.12
CA GLU A 947 63.57 74.70 -60.76
C GLU A 947 64.18 76.08 -60.48
N ALA A 948 63.67 76.74 -59.44
CA ALA A 948 64.06 78.10 -59.08
C ALA A 948 65.53 78.25 -58.67
N ASP A 949 66.19 77.17 -58.24
CA ASP A 949 67.60 77.12 -57.88
C ASP A 949 68.54 76.86 -59.10
N GLY A 950 67.96 76.67 -60.28
CA GLY A 950 68.69 76.41 -61.53
C GLY A 950 68.87 74.93 -61.87
N SER A 951 68.45 74.00 -61.01
CA SER A 951 68.43 72.55 -61.30
C SER A 951 67.35 72.18 -62.33
N VAL A 952 67.50 71.01 -62.95
CA VAL A 952 66.55 70.50 -63.95
C VAL A 952 66.00 69.15 -63.53
N LYS A 953 64.67 69.06 -63.44
CA LYS A 953 63.92 67.85 -63.12
C LYS A 953 63.38 67.21 -64.39
N ILE A 954 63.64 65.92 -64.57
CA ILE A 954 63.22 65.09 -65.70
C ILE A 954 62.23 64.05 -65.18
N THR A 955 61.00 64.04 -65.70
CA THR A 955 59.95 63.07 -65.34
C THR A 955 59.52 62.28 -66.57
N ILE A 956 59.43 60.95 -66.45
CA ILE A 956 58.99 60.03 -67.50
C ILE A 956 57.78 59.26 -66.97
N ALA A 957 56.61 59.40 -67.60
CA ALA A 957 55.33 58.95 -67.03
C ALA A 957 54.86 57.53 -67.44
N GLU A 958 55.52 56.85 -68.39
CA GLU A 958 55.03 55.57 -68.95
C GLU A 958 56.11 54.49 -69.24
N LEU A 959 56.82 54.02 -68.21
CA LEU A 959 57.81 52.93 -68.29
C LEU A 959 57.24 51.51 -68.06
N SER A 960 55.91 51.35 -68.10
CA SER A 960 55.22 50.10 -67.75
C SER A 960 55.53 48.89 -68.66
N GLY A 961 56.02 49.13 -69.88
CA GLY A 961 56.53 48.08 -70.78
C GLY A 961 57.84 47.43 -70.32
N PHE A 962 58.55 48.05 -69.38
CA PHE A 962 59.83 47.58 -68.84
C PHE A 962 59.64 47.07 -67.42
N GLN A 963 58.85 46.00 -67.28
CA GLN A 963 58.46 45.50 -65.96
C GLN A 963 59.66 45.01 -65.14
N ALA A 964 59.65 45.35 -63.85
CA ALA A 964 60.67 44.97 -62.88
C ALA A 964 60.68 43.45 -62.64
N GLY A 965 61.67 42.78 -63.22
CA GLY A 965 62.13 41.48 -62.76
C GLY A 965 63.03 41.62 -61.51
N PRO A 966 63.53 40.51 -60.94
CA PRO A 966 64.51 40.56 -59.84
C PRO A 966 65.80 41.30 -60.21
N VAL A 967 66.08 41.48 -61.50
CA VAL A 967 67.05 42.44 -62.03
C VAL A 967 66.26 43.41 -62.91
N PRO A 968 66.19 44.70 -62.56
CA PRO A 968 65.37 45.67 -63.29
C PRO A 968 66.03 46.08 -64.60
N TYR A 969 65.22 46.61 -65.52
CA TYR A 969 65.71 47.42 -66.63
C TYR A 969 66.35 48.70 -66.06
N LYS A 970 67.31 49.30 -66.78
CA LYS A 970 67.97 50.55 -66.36
C LYS A 970 67.71 51.67 -67.35
N LEU A 971 67.56 52.89 -66.86
CA LEU A 971 67.49 54.10 -67.65
C LEU A 971 68.82 54.86 -67.53
N GLU A 972 69.57 54.95 -68.62
CA GLU A 972 70.78 55.80 -68.70
C GLU A 972 70.41 57.22 -69.12
N VAL A 973 70.92 58.22 -68.38
CA VAL A 973 70.67 59.65 -68.61
C VAL A 973 71.96 60.34 -69.03
N TYR A 974 71.92 61.10 -70.12
CA TYR A 974 73.03 61.86 -70.68
C TYR A 974 72.67 63.34 -70.82
N ARG A 975 73.65 64.24 -70.77
CA ARG A 975 73.48 65.70 -70.97
C ARG A 975 74.55 66.29 -71.87
N ARG A 976 74.17 67.27 -72.69
CA ARG A 976 75.05 68.11 -73.51
C ARG A 976 74.75 69.58 -73.25
N ASP A 977 75.71 70.29 -72.65
CA ASP A 977 75.62 71.75 -72.47
C ASP A 977 75.97 72.49 -73.78
N PRO A 978 75.51 73.75 -73.98
CA PRO A 978 75.81 74.51 -75.19
C PRO A 978 77.32 74.62 -75.44
N GLY A 979 77.78 74.12 -76.59
CA GLY A 979 79.19 74.13 -76.99
C GLY A 979 80.04 72.98 -76.43
N LEU A 980 79.47 72.06 -75.62
CA LEU A 980 80.15 70.86 -75.10
C LEU A 980 79.65 69.57 -75.77
N VAL A 981 80.32 68.45 -75.49
CA VAL A 981 79.94 67.08 -75.95
C VAL A 981 79.01 66.40 -74.95
N MET A 982 78.22 65.43 -75.41
CA MET A 982 77.28 64.65 -74.58
C MET A 982 78.03 63.78 -73.58
N ALA A 983 77.66 63.86 -72.29
CA ALA A 983 78.26 63.07 -71.21
C ALA A 983 77.17 62.30 -70.43
N ARG A 984 77.47 61.09 -69.96
CA ARG A 984 76.54 60.33 -69.11
C ARG A 984 76.53 60.94 -67.72
N LEU A 985 75.34 61.22 -67.22
CA LEU A 985 75.13 61.70 -65.86
C LEU A 985 74.76 60.57 -64.92
N ASP A 986 73.87 59.67 -65.32
CA ASP A 986 73.35 58.64 -64.41
C ASP A 986 72.90 57.35 -65.13
N ALA A 987 72.66 56.30 -64.34
CA ALA A 987 72.02 55.05 -64.75
C ALA A 987 71.10 54.56 -63.62
N ILE A 988 69.79 54.58 -63.85
CA ILE A 988 68.76 54.47 -62.81
C ILE A 988 67.94 53.21 -63.03
N ASP A 989 67.69 52.42 -61.99
CA ASP A 989 66.83 51.24 -62.10
C ASP A 989 65.36 51.64 -62.34
N ILE A 990 64.73 51.06 -63.36
CA ILE A 990 63.31 51.22 -63.66
C ILE A 990 62.53 50.30 -62.72
N VAL A 991 62.09 50.86 -61.60
CA VAL A 991 61.33 50.14 -60.55
C VAL A 991 59.86 50.56 -60.47
N ALA A 992 59.47 51.59 -61.22
CA ALA A 992 58.12 52.13 -61.27
C ALA A 992 57.75 52.54 -62.70
N ALA A 993 56.45 52.61 -62.97
CA ALA A 993 55.93 53.06 -64.26
C ALA A 993 56.18 54.55 -64.52
N GLU A 994 56.37 55.34 -63.46
CA GLU A 994 56.81 56.73 -63.55
C GLU A 994 58.16 56.88 -62.86
N LEU A 995 59.09 57.56 -63.50
CA LEU A 995 60.42 57.82 -62.97
C LEU A 995 60.74 59.30 -63.07
N THR A 996 61.14 59.88 -61.94
CA THR A 996 61.60 61.26 -61.86
C THR A 996 63.05 61.28 -61.43
N TRP A 997 63.88 62.01 -62.16
CA TRP A 997 65.28 62.23 -61.88
C TRP A 997 65.60 63.73 -61.90
N THR A 998 66.61 64.18 -61.16
CA THR A 998 66.95 65.62 -61.07
C THR A 998 68.44 65.84 -61.27
N ASP A 999 68.77 66.71 -62.21
CA ASP A 999 70.11 67.25 -62.42
C ASP A 999 70.31 68.45 -61.49
N ALA A 1000 70.97 68.21 -60.35
CA ALA A 1000 71.08 69.16 -59.26
C ALA A 1000 72.06 70.34 -59.52
N ALA A 1001 72.83 70.32 -60.62
CA ALA A 1001 73.74 71.42 -60.96
C ALA A 1001 72.98 72.56 -61.66
N PRO A 1002 73.38 73.84 -61.51
CA PRO A 1002 72.80 74.94 -62.28
C PRO A 1002 73.03 74.68 -63.77
N VAL A 1003 71.98 74.28 -64.49
CA VAL A 1003 72.12 73.88 -65.89
C VAL A 1003 72.13 75.14 -66.75
N PRO A 1004 73.06 75.32 -67.71
CA PRO A 1004 72.99 76.45 -68.63
C PRO A 1004 71.73 76.38 -69.52
N PRO A 1005 71.09 77.51 -69.87
CA PRO A 1005 70.00 77.52 -70.84
C PRO A 1005 70.48 76.92 -72.17
N GLY A 1006 69.72 75.95 -72.71
CA GLY A 1006 70.03 75.29 -73.98
C GLY A 1006 70.72 73.93 -73.89
N ALA A 1007 70.86 73.34 -72.70
CA ALA A 1007 71.34 71.95 -72.55
C ALA A 1007 70.34 70.93 -73.12
N ILE A 1008 70.81 69.79 -73.62
CA ILE A 1008 69.98 68.70 -74.18
C ILE A 1008 70.26 67.42 -73.41
N TYR A 1009 69.22 66.65 -73.09
CA TYR A 1009 69.29 65.36 -72.42
C TYR A 1009 68.95 64.21 -73.38
N ASP A 1010 69.73 63.13 -73.34
CA ASP A 1010 69.42 61.86 -74.03
C ASP A 1010 69.15 60.75 -73.01
N LEU A 1011 68.10 59.96 -73.22
CA LEU A 1011 67.66 58.88 -72.34
C LEU A 1011 67.64 57.54 -73.08
N ALA A 1012 68.21 56.47 -72.54
CA ALA A 1012 68.13 55.11 -73.12
C ALA A 1012 67.79 54.04 -72.08
N VAL A 1013 66.99 53.05 -72.46
CA VAL A 1013 66.69 51.88 -71.60
C VAL A 1013 67.67 50.73 -71.89
N VAL A 1014 68.09 50.02 -70.85
CA VAL A 1014 68.96 48.85 -70.90
C VAL A 1014 68.28 47.68 -70.23
N ASP A 1015 68.22 46.51 -70.88
CA ASP A 1015 67.59 45.33 -70.30
C ASP A 1015 68.46 44.60 -69.26
N PRO A 1016 67.91 43.63 -68.51
CA PRO A 1016 68.64 42.91 -67.46
C PRO A 1016 69.86 42.11 -67.95
N ILE A 1017 70.02 41.91 -69.27
CA ILE A 1017 71.19 41.24 -69.86
C ILE A 1017 72.15 42.23 -70.53
N GLY A 1018 71.90 43.54 -70.40
CA GLY A 1018 72.81 44.62 -70.81
C GLY A 1018 72.59 45.16 -72.22
N ARG A 1019 71.50 44.79 -72.91
CA ARG A 1019 71.20 45.32 -74.25
C ARG A 1019 70.60 46.71 -74.12
N ARG A 1020 71.25 47.70 -74.74
CA ARG A 1020 70.82 49.11 -74.77
C ARG A 1020 69.89 49.38 -75.95
N GLY A 1021 68.76 50.03 -75.67
CA GLY A 1021 67.80 50.52 -76.63
C GLY A 1021 68.16 51.89 -77.23
N PRO A 1022 67.36 52.38 -78.20
CA PRO A 1022 67.54 53.70 -78.79
C PRO A 1022 67.38 54.83 -77.75
N THR A 1023 67.94 56.01 -78.04
CA THR A 1023 67.85 57.19 -77.17
C THR A 1023 66.68 58.10 -77.51
N THR A 1024 66.10 58.74 -76.51
CA THR A 1024 65.10 59.82 -76.65
C THR A 1024 65.74 61.13 -76.19
N SER A 1025 65.75 62.15 -77.07
CA SER A 1025 66.39 63.46 -76.82
C SER A 1025 65.37 64.52 -76.43
N SER A 1026 65.67 65.38 -75.45
CA SER A 1026 64.80 66.51 -75.02
C SER A 1026 65.64 67.71 -74.52
N GLN A 1027 65.11 68.94 -74.63
CA GLN A 1027 65.82 70.21 -74.34
C GLN A 1027 65.22 70.97 -73.16
#